data_AF-A0A2V7H1W2-F1
#
_entry.id   AF-A0A2V7H1W2-F1
#
_cell.length_a   1.000
_cell.length_b   1.000
_cell.length_c   1.000
_cell.angle_alpha   90.00
_cell.angle_beta   90.00
_cell.angle_gamma   90.00
#
_symmetry.space_group_name_H-M   'P 1'
#
loop_
_entity.id
_entity.type
_entity.pdbx_description
1 polymer ?
#
loop_
_entity_poly.entity_id
_entity_poly.type
_entity_poly.pdbx_seq_one_letter_code
_entity_poly.pdbx_strand_id
1 'polypeptide(L)'
;MLGNDSGATRPWWGSDEPGPGEAGGAAVKPASGIPRRAAAAVAAGLLILLGWFAGCSEPGVAPRASVDTIIVTPSKDTIATGSFGQFAATVLDGNGKPVTGHALTWTTSDVGLATVYQTGIAVGVAPGTVTITATGDGKSGSAQLTVTPAPPPALQVSNPLIPPAPSLVSGAAVRTSGTATLVFVAVQAGLAPQGVTATIRNRRTRLTLTTLVADGGFDPVSLDGNAGDTIDVTILSGPGLVAYQTTVVVGAPRPPVIVRTQPPAKKTDVPVNAALVVVFSEPIGPATLTTTSLQLVRDGVPVAGAVRFLDSTHVTAEFVPAAPLAPLTAYQLLAAATIHDVSDDPLATPVAIDFTTGGGSVGAVWSVQVIPSGATIVQNGSVQLTAIAFDVGDTNRIYGRPVTWSASSPAATVSTTGLVTGVAVGGATIVATVDGIGGSASVTVVDTQVVSVVVSPDLVVVPVGATHQMQTVLRDGTGSVVTGRQVNWATSAPTIATVSASGVVQGVAAGAATITATSDKGSGTATVEVQNGPILNVADLWDWTAQPWIGGVTACADTGTYRFDQQDGVPFSGLAWSVEAGNCVGSSTLSRGQVIDSALTFTLPDAFPCHFDGTLAGDPPTRFTGTETCDTDVGTVTRAIEARRHEPAGAVAIRPASLTIILGASVGVSSFVQDTAGRPVFGRVPAWSSDNPAVAVVSDSGRVTGVAVGTATISATVDGRVGTMAVTVQSLVFTSVSSGYVNAGVSTDSAAYYWGDAPFPVGGGLKLASFQVGFGQACGLVAGGAAYCWPPYSAGVAPQLVPGGLSFSSVTAGWGHACGLTAAGLAYCWGQNDSGQVGNGDRSYQPAPVAVAGNLTFTSLSAGWRHTCGIATGGTAYCWGANLFFQLGNGTNVTSLVPVAVAGGGILFRSIVAGPGHTCAITVQNQLYCWGDYSYGELGIGGGQEWPVVPVAGGPFASVSVGGFVEYDQYPYGHTCAVTVTGSGLCWGANGYGELGDGSSTTRGTPAAVAGGLTFSSISTGVYHSCGLTTGGIAYCWGAPGNGDGTSNASAVPVRVLGHP
;
A
#
# COMPACT_ATOMS: atom_id res chain seq x y z
N MET A 1 -20.99 23.60 49.56
CA MET A 1 -19.70 23.13 50.12
C MET A 1 -18.64 23.65 49.14
N LEU A 2 -17.88 24.68 49.52
CA LEU A 2 -16.54 24.56 50.14
C LEU A 2 -15.50 23.97 49.16
N GLY A 3 -14.50 24.72 48.66
CA GLY A 3 -14.23 26.16 48.79
C GLY A 3 -12.87 26.58 48.17
N ASN A 4 -12.64 27.90 48.08
CA ASN A 4 -11.45 28.70 48.48
C ASN A 4 -10.00 28.16 48.28
N ASP A 5 -8.98 28.98 47.96
CA ASP A 5 -8.93 30.40 47.52
C ASP A 5 -7.55 30.77 46.91
N SER A 6 -7.43 32.06 46.55
CA SER A 6 -6.38 32.83 45.87
C SER A 6 -5.03 33.08 46.60
N GLY A 7 -4.04 33.57 45.84
CA GLY A 7 -2.74 34.11 46.30
C GLY A 7 -1.60 33.83 45.30
N ALA A 8 -1.09 34.69 44.39
CA ALA A 8 -1.03 36.16 44.22
C ALA A 8 0.21 36.87 44.84
N THR A 9 1.09 37.43 43.98
CA THR A 9 2.07 38.49 44.33
C THR A 9 2.41 39.40 43.12
N ARG A 10 2.70 40.67 43.40
CA ARG A 10 3.33 41.70 42.53
C ARG A 10 4.49 42.35 43.31
N PRO A 11 5.47 42.97 42.62
CA PRO A 11 5.76 44.42 42.80
C PRO A 11 5.74 45.16 41.43
N TRP A 12 5.54 46.49 41.24
CA TRP A 12 6.06 47.73 41.88
C TRP A 12 7.55 48.00 41.55
N TRP A 13 8.01 49.20 41.17
CA TRP A 13 7.36 50.53 40.97
C TRP A 13 8.16 51.31 39.86
N GLY A 14 7.92 52.59 39.49
CA GLY A 14 7.10 53.66 40.06
C GLY A 14 6.81 54.82 39.08
N SER A 15 6.69 56.06 39.57
CA SER A 15 5.89 57.17 39.00
C SER A 15 6.65 58.43 38.54
N ASP A 16 5.99 59.29 37.76
CA ASP A 16 5.97 60.76 37.99
C ASP A 16 4.69 61.41 37.39
N GLU A 17 4.30 62.58 37.91
CA GLU A 17 3.08 63.40 37.61
C GLU A 17 3.51 64.90 37.41
N PRO A 18 2.65 65.93 37.16
CA PRO A 18 1.16 66.03 37.19
C PRO A 18 0.52 66.73 35.93
N GLY A 19 -0.78 67.09 36.02
CA GLY A 19 -1.52 67.93 35.03
C GLY A 19 -1.32 69.46 35.19
N PRO A 20 -2.27 70.37 34.79
CA PRO A 20 -3.68 70.16 34.39
C PRO A 20 -4.24 71.01 33.20
N GLY A 21 -5.54 70.84 32.86
CA GLY A 21 -6.41 71.82 32.15
C GLY A 21 -6.22 71.96 30.63
N GLU A 22 -7.24 72.26 29.80
CA GLU A 22 -8.71 72.44 29.93
C GLU A 22 -9.38 71.94 28.60
N ALA A 23 -10.65 72.10 28.20
CA ALA A 23 -11.81 72.91 28.63
C ALA A 23 -13.16 72.26 28.18
N GLY A 24 -14.28 73.01 28.27
CA GLY A 24 -15.61 72.60 27.76
C GLY A 24 -15.89 72.95 26.29
N GLY A 25 -17.10 72.76 25.73
CA GLY A 25 -18.36 72.24 26.30
C GLY A 25 -19.59 73.11 25.93
N ALA A 26 -20.74 72.49 25.58
CA ALA A 26 -21.98 73.10 25.04
C ALA A 26 -21.85 73.69 23.61
N ALA A 27 -22.74 73.45 22.61
CA ALA A 27 -24.20 73.62 22.48
C ALA A 27 -24.62 75.11 22.30
N VAL A 28 -25.50 75.53 21.37
CA VAL A 28 -26.84 75.01 20.95
C VAL A 28 -27.19 75.35 19.46
N LYS A 29 -28.17 74.61 18.88
CA LYS A 29 -29.04 74.81 17.66
C LYS A 29 -29.22 76.25 17.10
N PRO A 30 -29.66 76.46 15.82
CA PRO A 30 -30.52 75.62 14.95
C PRO A 30 -29.91 75.33 13.52
N ALA A 31 -30.57 75.05 12.38
CA ALA A 31 -31.98 75.16 11.93
C ALA A 31 -32.41 74.22 10.74
N SER A 32 -33.53 74.59 10.10
CA SER A 32 -34.36 74.04 9.00
C SER A 32 -33.73 73.74 7.62
N GLY A 33 -34.27 72.81 6.79
CA GLY A 33 -35.32 71.80 7.08
C GLY A 33 -36.13 71.26 5.87
N ILE A 34 -36.99 70.26 6.17
CA ILE A 34 -38.32 69.94 5.55
C ILE A 34 -38.37 69.46 4.07
N PRO A 35 -38.99 68.29 3.74
CA PRO A 35 -39.23 67.06 4.52
C PRO A 35 -39.02 65.75 3.70
N ARG A 36 -39.30 64.57 4.30
CA ARG A 36 -39.52 63.28 3.60
C ARG A 36 -40.99 63.11 3.21
N ARG A 37 -41.30 62.29 2.18
CA ARG A 37 -42.10 61.03 2.32
C ARG A 37 -42.46 60.32 1.00
N ALA A 38 -42.64 59.00 1.13
CA ALA A 38 -43.51 58.09 0.38
C ALA A 38 -43.32 57.95 -1.15
N ALA A 39 -42.83 56.77 -1.55
CA ALA A 39 -43.16 56.14 -2.84
C ALA A 39 -43.39 54.64 -2.58
N ALA A 40 -44.66 54.22 -2.60
CA ALA A 40 -45.07 52.83 -2.55
C ALA A 40 -46.38 52.67 -3.34
N ALA A 41 -46.51 51.53 -4.02
CA ALA A 41 -47.68 51.05 -4.75
C ALA A 41 -48.10 51.77 -6.07
N VAL A 42 -47.86 51.03 -7.17
CA VAL A 42 -48.91 50.59 -8.14
C VAL A 42 -49.33 51.51 -9.31
N ALA A 43 -49.39 50.84 -10.48
CA ALA A 43 -50.18 51.09 -11.70
C ALA A 43 -49.76 52.16 -12.74
N ALA A 44 -49.34 51.61 -13.89
CA ALA A 44 -49.92 51.87 -15.22
C ALA A 44 -49.82 53.29 -15.84
N GLY A 45 -48.78 53.44 -16.67
CA GLY A 45 -48.98 53.69 -18.10
C GLY A 45 -49.18 55.14 -18.57
N LEU A 46 -48.18 55.65 -19.28
CA LEU A 46 -48.43 56.57 -20.39
C LEU A 46 -47.48 56.27 -21.55
N LEU A 47 -48.01 56.40 -22.78
CA LEU A 47 -47.29 56.19 -24.03
C LEU A 47 -46.53 57.47 -24.47
N ILE A 48 -45.70 57.27 -25.50
CA ILE A 48 -45.56 58.15 -26.69
C ILE A 48 -44.41 59.19 -26.74
N LEU A 49 -43.57 58.97 -27.76
CA LEU A 49 -42.71 59.87 -28.55
C LEU A 49 -41.35 60.40 -28.00
N LEU A 50 -40.47 60.60 -28.99
CA LEU A 50 -39.08 61.13 -28.96
C LEU A 50 -38.02 60.20 -28.34
N GLY A 51 -37.00 59.73 -29.07
CA GLY A 51 -36.78 59.73 -30.53
C GLY A 51 -35.32 59.61 -30.96
N TRP A 52 -35.03 58.67 -31.86
CA TRP A 52 -33.81 58.56 -32.69
C TRP A 52 -32.43 58.51 -31.99
N PHE A 53 -31.81 57.32 -31.93
CA PHE A 53 -30.61 56.99 -32.74
C PHE A 53 -30.25 55.49 -32.64
N ALA A 54 -29.31 55.05 -33.49
CA ALA A 54 -28.61 53.76 -33.47
C ALA A 54 -29.46 52.47 -33.56
N GLY A 55 -29.76 52.05 -34.78
CA GLY A 55 -30.17 50.67 -35.09
C GLY A 55 -29.04 49.89 -35.76
N CYS A 56 -28.45 48.92 -35.06
CA CYS A 56 -27.62 47.85 -35.62
C CYS A 56 -28.00 46.56 -34.89
N SER A 57 -28.69 45.66 -35.59
CA SER A 57 -29.14 44.36 -35.05
C SER A 57 -28.20 43.25 -35.48
N GLU A 58 -27.77 42.42 -34.54
CA GLU A 58 -27.05 41.18 -34.80
C GLU A 58 -27.91 40.19 -35.63
N PRO A 59 -27.29 39.27 -36.42
CA PRO A 59 -28.03 38.34 -37.26
C PRO A 59 -28.86 37.36 -36.43
N GLY A 60 -30.16 37.27 -36.73
CA GLY A 60 -31.11 36.49 -35.95
C GLY A 60 -30.89 34.98 -36.03
N VAL A 61 -30.85 34.33 -34.87
CA VAL A 61 -30.98 32.87 -34.75
C VAL A 61 -32.39 32.47 -35.19
N ALA A 62 -32.49 31.51 -36.12
CA ALA A 62 -33.78 31.00 -36.57
C ALA A 62 -34.54 30.31 -35.42
N PRO A 63 -35.88 30.42 -35.34
CA PRO A 63 -36.66 29.75 -34.32
C PRO A 63 -36.47 28.22 -34.42
N ARG A 64 -36.25 27.56 -33.27
CA ARG A 64 -36.16 26.09 -33.20
C ARG A 64 -37.43 25.45 -33.76
N ALA A 65 -37.25 24.33 -34.46
CA ALA A 65 -38.37 23.49 -34.88
C ALA A 65 -39.13 22.98 -33.65
N SER A 66 -40.45 22.87 -33.76
CA SER A 66 -41.31 22.35 -32.70
C SER A 66 -41.21 20.82 -32.61
N VAL A 67 -40.80 20.31 -31.45
CA VAL A 67 -40.81 18.88 -31.14
C VAL A 67 -42.25 18.38 -31.03
N ASP A 68 -42.57 17.29 -31.74
CA ASP A 68 -43.86 16.64 -31.61
C ASP A 68 -43.79 15.23 -31.00
N THR A 69 -42.82 14.41 -31.39
CA THR A 69 -42.71 13.03 -30.91
C THR A 69 -41.27 12.68 -30.54
N ILE A 70 -41.09 11.83 -29.52
CA ILE A 70 -39.79 11.24 -29.16
C ILE A 70 -39.94 9.71 -29.22
N ILE A 71 -39.05 9.03 -29.95
CA ILE A 71 -39.03 7.57 -30.07
C ILE A 71 -37.77 7.03 -29.40
N VAL A 72 -37.92 6.16 -28.40
CA VAL A 72 -36.80 5.46 -27.76
C VAL A 72 -36.55 4.11 -28.45
N THR A 73 -35.29 3.83 -28.79
CA THR A 73 -34.84 2.64 -29.52
C THR A 73 -33.66 1.99 -28.79
N PRO A 74 -33.65 0.67 -28.55
CA PRO A 74 -34.74 -0.27 -28.81
C PRO A 74 -35.95 0.00 -27.91
N SER A 75 -37.15 -0.38 -28.36
CA SER A 75 -38.38 -0.21 -27.54
C SER A 75 -38.49 -1.20 -26.38
N LYS A 76 -37.66 -2.25 -26.39
CA LYS A 76 -37.42 -3.17 -25.27
C LYS A 76 -35.98 -3.68 -25.30
N ASP A 77 -35.38 -3.88 -24.13
CA ASP A 77 -34.04 -4.50 -23.98
C ASP A 77 -34.01 -5.47 -22.76
N THR A 78 -32.97 -6.29 -22.66
CA THR A 78 -32.78 -7.23 -21.54
C THR A 78 -31.30 -7.39 -21.19
N ILE A 79 -30.97 -7.09 -19.94
CA ILE A 79 -29.59 -7.08 -19.42
C ILE A 79 -29.50 -7.87 -18.11
N ALA A 80 -28.30 -8.31 -17.73
CA ALA A 80 -28.07 -8.89 -16.41
C ALA A 80 -27.83 -7.81 -15.34
N THR A 81 -27.99 -8.18 -14.07
CA THR A 81 -27.55 -7.37 -12.92
C THR A 81 -26.04 -7.08 -13.05
N GLY A 82 -25.63 -5.83 -12.87
CA GLY A 82 -24.25 -5.36 -13.11
C GLY A 82 -23.87 -5.14 -14.58
N SER A 83 -24.73 -5.51 -15.54
CA SER A 83 -24.54 -5.20 -16.97
C SER A 83 -25.22 -3.89 -17.36
N PHE A 84 -24.93 -3.40 -18.57
CA PHE A 84 -25.55 -2.21 -19.16
C PHE A 84 -26.14 -2.48 -20.55
N GLY A 85 -27.14 -1.68 -20.91
CA GLY A 85 -27.75 -1.56 -22.23
C GLY A 85 -27.78 -0.10 -22.67
N GLN A 86 -27.98 0.15 -23.97
CA GLN A 86 -27.98 1.50 -24.55
C GLN A 86 -29.31 1.78 -25.23
N PHE A 87 -30.02 2.80 -24.74
CA PHE A 87 -31.17 3.38 -25.41
C PHE A 87 -30.75 4.65 -26.14
N ALA A 88 -31.25 4.84 -27.36
CA ALA A 88 -31.13 6.07 -28.13
C ALA A 88 -32.52 6.69 -28.30
N ALA A 89 -32.60 8.03 -28.33
CA ALA A 89 -33.86 8.75 -28.51
C ALA A 89 -33.82 9.60 -29.78
N THR A 90 -34.76 9.35 -30.68
CA THR A 90 -34.96 10.13 -31.91
C THR A 90 -36.08 11.14 -31.69
N VAL A 91 -35.76 12.42 -31.81
CA VAL A 91 -36.71 13.53 -31.68
C VAL A 91 -37.25 13.89 -33.07
N LEU A 92 -38.58 13.98 -33.21
CA LEU A 92 -39.28 14.21 -34.47
C LEU A 92 -40.10 15.51 -34.45
N ASP A 93 -40.14 16.20 -35.59
CA ASP A 93 -41.10 17.28 -35.86
C ASP A 93 -42.51 16.74 -36.16
N GLY A 94 -43.48 17.65 -36.31
CA GLY A 94 -44.87 17.33 -36.68
C GLY A 94 -45.07 16.75 -38.09
N ASN A 95 -44.00 16.56 -38.88
CA ASN A 95 -44.00 15.85 -40.16
C ASN A 95 -43.35 14.46 -40.04
N GLY A 96 -42.93 14.05 -38.83
CA GLY A 96 -42.22 12.79 -38.57
C GLY A 96 -40.74 12.81 -38.97
N LYS A 97 -40.14 13.99 -39.18
CA LYS A 97 -38.73 14.13 -39.58
C LYS A 97 -37.82 14.32 -38.35
N PRO A 98 -36.65 13.66 -38.29
CA PRO A 98 -35.67 13.88 -37.22
C PRO A 98 -35.19 15.33 -37.10
N VAL A 99 -35.13 15.83 -35.86
CA VAL A 99 -34.60 17.16 -35.50
C VAL A 99 -33.49 17.05 -34.44
N THR A 100 -32.49 17.93 -34.52
CA THR A 100 -31.23 17.83 -33.77
C THR A 100 -30.99 19.06 -32.90
N GLY A 101 -30.30 18.91 -31.77
CA GLY A 101 -29.96 20.01 -30.84
C GLY A 101 -30.98 20.26 -29.72
N HIS A 102 -31.95 19.35 -29.57
CA HIS A 102 -32.90 19.33 -28.47
C HIS A 102 -32.28 18.60 -27.26
N ALA A 103 -32.46 19.16 -26.06
CA ALA A 103 -31.93 18.57 -24.83
C ALA A 103 -32.93 17.51 -24.31
N LEU A 104 -32.40 16.34 -23.92
CA LEU A 104 -33.20 15.23 -23.42
C LEU A 104 -32.80 14.87 -21.99
N THR A 105 -33.81 14.73 -21.13
CA THR A 105 -33.67 14.18 -19.78
C THR A 105 -34.11 12.72 -19.78
N TRP A 106 -33.22 11.83 -19.39
CA TRP A 106 -33.49 10.41 -19.21
C TRP A 106 -33.86 10.08 -17.76
N THR A 107 -34.88 9.24 -17.58
CA THR A 107 -35.34 8.74 -16.28
C THR A 107 -35.69 7.25 -16.34
N THR A 108 -35.64 6.60 -15.18
CA THR A 108 -36.03 5.20 -14.95
C THR A 108 -37.25 5.19 -14.02
N SER A 109 -38.13 4.19 -14.15
CA SER A 109 -39.26 4.02 -13.22
C SER A 109 -38.84 3.52 -11.83
N ASP A 110 -37.67 2.87 -11.71
CA ASP A 110 -37.13 2.40 -10.43
C ASP A 110 -35.59 2.32 -10.48
N VAL A 111 -34.92 3.20 -9.73
CA VAL A 111 -33.45 3.26 -9.63
C VAL A 111 -32.83 2.06 -8.90
N GLY A 112 -33.60 1.38 -8.04
CA GLY A 112 -33.18 0.17 -7.32
C GLY A 112 -33.19 -1.07 -8.21
N LEU A 113 -33.94 -1.06 -9.31
CA LEU A 113 -33.94 -2.12 -10.32
C LEU A 113 -32.99 -1.79 -11.48
N ALA A 114 -33.03 -0.57 -12.03
CA ALA A 114 -32.03 -0.11 -13.01
C ALA A 114 -31.86 1.42 -13.02
N THR A 115 -30.61 1.89 -13.03
CA THR A 115 -30.26 3.31 -13.18
C THR A 115 -30.07 3.66 -14.65
N VAL A 116 -30.49 4.85 -15.10
CA VAL A 116 -30.21 5.35 -16.46
C VAL A 116 -29.52 6.71 -16.42
N TYR A 117 -28.51 6.87 -17.27
CA TYR A 117 -27.72 8.09 -17.43
C TYR A 117 -28.28 8.98 -18.54
N GLN A 118 -27.88 10.27 -18.55
CA GLN A 118 -28.35 11.24 -19.56
C GLN A 118 -27.84 10.95 -20.99
N THR A 119 -26.95 9.97 -21.15
CA THR A 119 -26.53 9.39 -22.44
C THR A 119 -27.47 8.29 -22.96
N GLY A 120 -28.53 7.93 -22.22
CA GLY A 120 -29.41 6.80 -22.52
C GLY A 120 -28.84 5.41 -22.16
N ILE A 121 -27.64 5.34 -21.56
CA ILE A 121 -27.08 4.10 -21.01
C ILE A 121 -27.87 3.74 -19.75
N ALA A 122 -28.40 2.51 -19.68
CA ALA A 122 -29.08 1.97 -18.50
C ALA A 122 -28.31 0.78 -17.92
N VAL A 123 -28.19 0.71 -16.59
CA VAL A 123 -27.43 -0.31 -15.83
C VAL A 123 -28.36 -1.08 -14.90
N GLY A 124 -28.31 -2.41 -14.95
CA GLY A 124 -29.12 -3.28 -14.10
C GLY A 124 -28.60 -3.32 -12.67
N VAL A 125 -29.41 -2.87 -11.70
CA VAL A 125 -29.05 -2.79 -10.27
C VAL A 125 -29.58 -3.99 -9.50
N ALA A 126 -30.80 -4.46 -9.79
CA ALA A 126 -31.37 -5.68 -9.23
C ALA A 126 -32.40 -6.32 -10.20
N PRO A 127 -32.68 -7.63 -10.08
CA PRO A 127 -33.61 -8.32 -10.98
C PRO A 127 -35.04 -7.78 -10.94
N GLY A 128 -35.60 -7.47 -12.11
CA GLY A 128 -36.93 -6.87 -12.26
C GLY A 128 -37.16 -6.32 -13.66
N THR A 129 -38.17 -5.46 -13.82
CA THR A 129 -38.44 -4.78 -15.10
C THR A 129 -38.80 -3.32 -14.84
N VAL A 130 -38.17 -2.40 -15.57
CA VAL A 130 -38.41 -0.95 -15.47
C VAL A 130 -38.83 -0.36 -16.82
N THR A 131 -39.37 0.85 -16.77
CA THR A 131 -39.58 1.71 -17.94
C THR A 131 -38.49 2.78 -17.97
N ILE A 132 -37.73 2.83 -19.05
CA ILE A 132 -36.78 3.91 -19.37
C ILE A 132 -37.50 4.97 -20.20
N THR A 133 -37.39 6.24 -19.84
CA THR A 133 -38.09 7.35 -20.50
C THR A 133 -37.12 8.47 -20.88
N ALA A 134 -37.22 8.97 -22.11
CA ALA A 134 -36.55 10.18 -22.56
C ALA A 134 -37.57 11.31 -22.69
N THR A 135 -37.32 12.47 -22.10
CA THR A 135 -38.22 13.63 -22.07
C THR A 135 -37.50 14.87 -22.59
N GLY A 136 -38.14 15.64 -23.48
CA GLY A 136 -37.57 16.87 -24.04
C GLY A 136 -38.64 17.78 -24.63
N ASP A 137 -38.50 19.09 -24.44
CA ASP A 137 -39.42 20.14 -24.92
C ASP A 137 -40.93 19.83 -24.67
N GLY A 138 -41.23 19.21 -23.52
CA GLY A 138 -42.60 18.87 -23.10
C GLY A 138 -43.18 17.58 -23.71
N LYS A 139 -42.44 16.88 -24.58
CA LYS A 139 -42.78 15.56 -25.11
C LYS A 139 -41.94 14.48 -24.42
N SER A 140 -42.37 13.22 -24.48
CA SER A 140 -41.61 12.07 -23.99
C SER A 140 -41.81 10.83 -24.84
N GLY A 141 -40.84 9.91 -24.78
CA GLY A 141 -40.89 8.57 -25.36
C GLY A 141 -40.27 7.57 -24.37
N SER A 142 -40.68 6.31 -24.45
CA SER A 142 -40.24 5.29 -23.48
C SER A 142 -39.98 3.91 -24.10
N ALA A 143 -39.20 3.11 -23.38
CA ALA A 143 -38.85 1.74 -23.70
C ALA A 143 -38.82 0.88 -22.41
N GLN A 144 -38.96 -0.43 -22.56
CA GLN A 144 -38.94 -1.36 -21.42
C GLN A 144 -37.56 -1.99 -21.24
N LEU A 145 -37.08 -2.12 -20.00
CA LEU A 145 -35.83 -2.78 -19.69
C LEU A 145 -36.06 -3.89 -18.66
N THR A 146 -35.76 -5.14 -19.04
CA THR A 146 -35.76 -6.26 -18.09
C THR A 146 -34.35 -6.50 -17.57
N VAL A 147 -34.19 -6.48 -16.25
CA VAL A 147 -32.96 -6.85 -15.56
C VAL A 147 -33.11 -8.29 -15.07
N THR A 148 -32.27 -9.19 -15.56
CA THR A 148 -32.18 -10.57 -15.10
C THR A 148 -31.15 -10.71 -13.98
N PRO A 149 -31.24 -11.75 -13.13
CA PRO A 149 -30.12 -12.12 -12.27
C PRO A 149 -28.88 -12.40 -13.13
N ALA A 150 -27.71 -11.95 -12.68
CA ALA A 150 -26.46 -12.35 -13.32
C ALA A 150 -26.30 -13.88 -13.23
N PRO A 151 -25.92 -14.58 -14.32
CA PRO A 151 -25.51 -15.97 -14.23
C PRO A 151 -24.34 -16.07 -13.24
N PRO A 152 -24.39 -16.95 -12.22
CA PRO A 152 -23.30 -17.05 -11.27
C PRO A 152 -22.06 -17.62 -11.97
N PRO A 153 -20.92 -16.90 -12.03
CA PRO A 153 -19.68 -17.50 -12.51
C PRO A 153 -19.32 -18.65 -11.57
N ALA A 154 -19.07 -19.82 -12.13
CA ALA A 154 -18.92 -21.05 -11.35
C ALA A 154 -17.48 -21.56 -11.37
N LEU A 155 -17.05 -22.11 -10.24
CA LEU A 155 -15.86 -22.96 -10.17
C LEU A 155 -16.04 -24.15 -11.12
N GLN A 156 -15.12 -24.30 -12.06
CA GLN A 156 -15.09 -25.45 -12.97
C GLN A 156 -14.11 -26.49 -12.45
N VAL A 157 -14.54 -27.75 -12.50
CA VAL A 157 -13.68 -28.92 -12.30
C VAL A 157 -14.03 -29.92 -13.39
N SER A 158 -13.00 -30.35 -14.11
CA SER A 158 -13.10 -31.27 -15.25
C SER A 158 -13.50 -32.68 -14.83
N ASN A 159 -13.68 -33.51 -15.84
CA ASN A 159 -13.74 -34.96 -15.67
C ASN A 159 -12.36 -35.51 -15.22
N PRO A 160 -12.29 -36.68 -14.55
CA PRO A 160 -11.02 -37.36 -14.30
C PRO A 160 -10.48 -37.94 -15.61
N LEU A 161 -9.51 -37.26 -16.20
CA LEU A 161 -8.92 -37.64 -17.48
C LEU A 161 -7.80 -38.66 -17.26
N ILE A 162 -7.85 -39.76 -18.03
CA ILE A 162 -6.71 -40.69 -18.17
C ILE A 162 -5.76 -40.07 -19.18
N PRO A 163 -4.50 -39.76 -18.83
CA PRO A 163 -3.55 -39.22 -19.80
C PRO A 163 -3.33 -40.19 -20.97
N PRO A 164 -3.43 -39.76 -22.23
CA PRO A 164 -2.99 -40.58 -23.36
C PRO A 164 -1.49 -40.89 -23.26
N ALA A 165 -1.06 -41.94 -23.97
CA ALA A 165 0.30 -42.48 -23.93
C ALA A 165 1.39 -41.41 -24.20
N PRO A 166 2.65 -41.60 -23.73
CA PRO A 166 3.52 -40.53 -23.22
C PRO A 166 4.15 -39.56 -24.25
N SER A 167 3.61 -39.43 -25.47
CA SER A 167 4.10 -38.53 -26.52
C SER A 167 3.71 -37.06 -26.37
N LEU A 168 3.01 -36.66 -25.30
CA LEU A 168 2.55 -35.27 -25.07
C LEU A 168 3.18 -34.58 -23.83
N VAL A 169 4.02 -35.28 -23.05
CA VAL A 169 4.49 -34.75 -21.74
C VAL A 169 5.94 -34.29 -21.79
N SER A 170 6.17 -33.10 -22.35
CA SER A 170 7.38 -32.31 -22.11
C SER A 170 7.02 -30.82 -21.99
N GLY A 171 7.12 -30.25 -20.79
CA GLY A 171 6.89 -28.80 -20.56
C GLY A 171 6.01 -28.41 -19.37
N ALA A 172 5.51 -29.36 -18.58
CA ALA A 172 4.71 -29.07 -17.38
C ALA A 172 5.12 -29.96 -16.18
N ALA A 173 4.87 -29.48 -14.96
CA ALA A 173 5.33 -30.11 -13.71
C ALA A 173 4.49 -31.33 -13.27
N VAL A 174 4.40 -32.34 -14.13
CA VAL A 174 3.65 -33.58 -13.89
C VAL A 174 4.36 -34.44 -12.83
N ARG A 175 3.95 -34.32 -11.56
CA ARG A 175 4.37 -35.23 -10.46
C ARG A 175 3.49 -36.50 -10.40
N THR A 176 3.34 -37.22 -11.51
CA THR A 176 2.59 -38.48 -11.52
C THR A 176 3.26 -39.53 -10.63
N SER A 177 2.53 -39.98 -9.61
CA SER A 177 2.60 -41.40 -9.24
C SER A 177 1.91 -42.19 -10.35
N GLY A 178 2.53 -43.28 -10.82
CA GLY A 178 1.98 -44.05 -11.94
C GLY A 178 0.57 -44.55 -11.65
N THR A 179 -0.31 -44.50 -12.66
CA THR A 179 -1.77 -44.80 -12.63
C THR A 179 -2.72 -43.71 -12.10
N ALA A 180 -2.27 -42.48 -11.82
CA ALA A 180 -3.19 -41.38 -11.48
C ALA A 180 -3.99 -40.85 -12.69
N THR A 181 -5.27 -40.49 -12.48
CA THR A 181 -6.05 -39.62 -13.38
C THR A 181 -5.87 -38.15 -12.98
N LEU A 182 -6.01 -37.25 -13.95
CA LEU A 182 -5.89 -35.80 -13.75
C LEU A 182 -7.26 -35.15 -13.74
N VAL A 183 -7.46 -34.18 -12.85
CA VAL A 183 -8.55 -33.21 -12.92
C VAL A 183 -7.98 -31.81 -13.12
N PHE A 184 -8.62 -31.03 -13.98
CA PHE A 184 -8.35 -29.62 -14.21
C PHE A 184 -9.34 -28.79 -13.40
N VAL A 185 -8.83 -27.73 -12.75
CA VAL A 185 -9.61 -26.81 -11.93
C VAL A 185 -9.42 -25.41 -12.48
N ALA A 186 -10.50 -24.70 -12.75
CA ALA A 186 -10.48 -23.35 -13.33
C ALA A 186 -11.55 -22.46 -12.68
N VAL A 187 -11.33 -21.15 -12.67
CA VAL A 187 -12.31 -20.17 -12.23
C VAL A 187 -12.49 -19.12 -13.31
N GLN A 188 -13.73 -18.93 -13.76
CA GLN A 188 -14.09 -17.87 -14.69
C GLN A 188 -13.74 -16.48 -14.12
N ALA A 189 -13.26 -15.59 -14.99
CA ALA A 189 -12.97 -14.20 -14.63
C ALA A 189 -14.20 -13.53 -13.98
N GLY A 190 -13.95 -12.68 -12.99
CA GLY A 190 -14.98 -11.96 -12.23
C GLY A 190 -15.52 -12.67 -10.97
N LEU A 191 -15.20 -13.94 -10.70
CA LEU A 191 -15.72 -14.62 -9.50
C LEU A 191 -15.12 -14.06 -8.19
N ALA A 192 -13.83 -13.73 -8.19
CA ALA A 192 -13.14 -13.17 -7.03
C ALA A 192 -12.26 -11.97 -7.43
N PRO A 193 -12.83 -10.79 -7.80
CA PRO A 193 -12.09 -9.67 -8.39
C PRO A 193 -10.96 -9.07 -7.53
N GLN A 194 -10.94 -9.39 -6.24
CA GLN A 194 -9.90 -8.97 -5.28
C GLN A 194 -8.82 -10.05 -5.07
N GLY A 195 -8.92 -11.20 -5.75
CA GLY A 195 -8.01 -12.33 -5.60
C GLY A 195 -6.68 -12.12 -6.32
N VAL A 196 -5.60 -12.55 -5.68
CA VAL A 196 -4.21 -12.43 -6.16
C VAL A 196 -3.58 -13.82 -6.35
N THR A 197 -3.87 -14.77 -5.46
CA THR A 197 -3.44 -16.17 -5.57
C THR A 197 -4.59 -17.12 -5.27
N ALA A 198 -4.61 -18.28 -5.94
CA ALA A 198 -5.54 -19.37 -5.66
C ALA A 198 -4.77 -20.60 -5.18
N THR A 199 -5.23 -21.19 -4.09
CA THR A 199 -4.72 -22.46 -3.55
C THR A 199 -5.74 -23.56 -3.80
N ILE A 200 -5.39 -24.52 -4.64
CA ILE A 200 -6.22 -25.66 -5.04
C ILE A 200 -5.68 -26.91 -4.34
N ARG A 201 -6.53 -27.67 -3.65
CA ARG A 201 -6.09 -28.83 -2.86
C ARG A 201 -7.04 -30.01 -2.96
N ASN A 202 -6.55 -31.17 -3.41
CA ASN A 202 -7.27 -32.43 -3.28
C ASN A 202 -7.13 -32.94 -1.83
N ARG A 203 -8.25 -33.13 -1.12
CA ARG A 203 -8.25 -33.59 0.28
C ARG A 203 -7.72 -35.02 0.45
N ARG A 204 -7.94 -35.91 -0.53
CA ARG A 204 -7.50 -37.33 -0.47
C ARG A 204 -5.99 -37.42 -0.62
N THR A 205 -5.42 -36.87 -1.68
CA THR A 205 -3.98 -36.93 -1.95
C THR A 205 -3.18 -35.94 -1.10
N ARG A 206 -3.86 -34.94 -0.51
CA ARG A 206 -3.29 -33.76 0.17
C ARG A 206 -2.43 -32.86 -0.72
N LEU A 207 -2.28 -33.18 -2.01
CA LEU A 207 -1.61 -32.35 -2.99
C LEU A 207 -2.25 -30.97 -3.03
N THR A 208 -1.40 -29.96 -2.91
CA THR A 208 -1.78 -28.55 -2.88
C THR A 208 -0.98 -27.84 -3.96
N LEU A 209 -1.67 -27.13 -4.85
CA LEU A 209 -1.10 -26.34 -5.93
C LEU A 209 -1.52 -24.88 -5.75
N THR A 210 -0.62 -23.95 -6.04
CA THR A 210 -0.90 -22.52 -6.00
C THR A 210 -0.72 -21.92 -7.38
N THR A 211 -1.70 -21.12 -7.82
CA THR A 211 -1.67 -20.37 -9.07
C THR A 211 -1.98 -18.89 -8.82
N LEU A 212 -1.70 -18.04 -9.80
CA LEU A 212 -2.07 -16.62 -9.77
C LEU A 212 -3.55 -16.45 -10.15
N VAL A 213 -4.17 -15.39 -9.63
CA VAL A 213 -5.52 -14.97 -10.04
C VAL A 213 -5.40 -13.69 -10.85
N ALA A 214 -6.06 -13.69 -12.02
CA ALA A 214 -6.09 -12.58 -12.96
C ALA A 214 -7.55 -12.26 -13.31
N ASP A 215 -7.91 -10.98 -13.31
CA ASP A 215 -9.28 -10.50 -13.54
C ASP A 215 -10.35 -11.18 -12.65
N GLY A 216 -9.93 -11.68 -11.48
CA GLY A 216 -10.78 -12.41 -10.54
C GLY A 216 -11.07 -13.88 -10.89
N GLY A 217 -10.32 -14.48 -11.83
CA GLY A 217 -10.34 -15.91 -12.13
C GLY A 217 -8.95 -16.51 -12.34
N PHE A 218 -8.89 -17.78 -12.73
CA PHE A 218 -7.63 -18.45 -13.09
C PHE A 218 -7.84 -19.53 -14.15
N ASP A 219 -6.85 -19.65 -15.04
CA ASP A 219 -6.80 -20.64 -16.12
C ASP A 219 -6.68 -22.08 -15.56
N PRO A 220 -7.05 -23.12 -16.34
CA PRO A 220 -7.10 -24.49 -15.83
C PRO A 220 -5.76 -25.00 -15.30
N VAL A 221 -5.76 -25.41 -14.03
CA VAL A 221 -4.62 -26.08 -13.39
C VAL A 221 -4.92 -27.55 -13.15
N SER A 222 -4.02 -28.44 -13.57
CA SER A 222 -4.16 -29.89 -13.39
C SER A 222 -3.61 -30.36 -12.04
N LEU A 223 -4.28 -31.33 -11.43
CA LEU A 223 -3.78 -32.10 -10.28
C LEU A 223 -4.32 -33.53 -10.29
N ASP A 224 -3.62 -34.45 -9.62
CA ASP A 224 -4.08 -35.83 -9.45
C ASP A 224 -5.45 -35.87 -8.74
N GLY A 225 -6.45 -36.49 -9.36
CA GLY A 225 -7.80 -36.58 -8.81
C GLY A 225 -8.66 -37.63 -9.51
N ASN A 226 -9.36 -38.44 -8.71
CA ASN A 226 -10.32 -39.44 -9.18
C ASN A 226 -11.77 -38.91 -9.04
N ALA A 227 -12.74 -39.55 -9.71
CA ALA A 227 -14.15 -39.32 -9.43
C ALA A 227 -14.46 -39.54 -7.94
N GLY A 228 -15.22 -38.64 -7.33
CA GLY A 228 -15.52 -38.65 -5.89
C GLY A 228 -14.47 -37.99 -4.99
N ASP A 229 -13.32 -37.55 -5.51
CA ASP A 229 -12.36 -36.76 -4.71
C ASP A 229 -12.94 -35.38 -4.34
N THR A 230 -12.54 -34.86 -3.18
CA THR A 230 -12.94 -33.51 -2.73
C THR A 230 -11.80 -32.52 -2.97
N ILE A 231 -12.07 -31.46 -3.73
CA ILE A 231 -11.16 -30.36 -4.01
C ILE A 231 -11.58 -29.12 -3.18
N ASP A 232 -10.66 -28.59 -2.39
CA ASP A 232 -10.76 -27.25 -1.82
C ASP A 232 -10.15 -26.22 -2.77
N VAL A 233 -10.80 -25.07 -2.93
CA VAL A 233 -10.23 -23.90 -3.61
C VAL A 233 -10.34 -22.70 -2.69
N THR A 234 -9.20 -22.10 -2.35
CA THR A 234 -9.10 -20.90 -1.51
C THR A 234 -8.35 -19.82 -2.29
N ILE A 235 -9.07 -18.80 -2.75
CA ILE A 235 -8.52 -17.59 -3.37
C ILE A 235 -8.22 -16.58 -2.26
N LEU A 236 -7.01 -16.05 -2.27
CA LEU A 236 -6.50 -15.07 -1.33
C LEU A 236 -6.35 -13.70 -2.00
N SER A 237 -6.79 -12.63 -1.34
CA SER A 237 -6.51 -11.23 -1.71
C SER A 237 -5.18 -10.72 -1.16
N GLY A 238 -4.59 -11.45 -0.21
CA GLY A 238 -3.30 -11.13 0.40
C GLY A 238 -2.88 -12.19 1.42
N PRO A 239 -1.76 -12.00 2.13
CA PRO A 239 -1.26 -12.96 3.12
C PRO A 239 -2.32 -13.24 4.21
N GLY A 240 -2.92 -14.44 4.17
CA GLY A 240 -3.96 -14.88 5.10
C GLY A 240 -5.37 -14.31 4.86
N LEU A 241 -5.57 -13.42 3.89
CA LEU A 241 -6.87 -12.82 3.59
C LEU A 241 -7.59 -13.60 2.50
N VAL A 242 -8.69 -14.27 2.84
CA VAL A 242 -9.51 -15.06 1.91
C VAL A 242 -10.47 -14.13 1.15
N ALA A 243 -10.35 -14.09 -0.18
CA ALA A 243 -11.26 -13.38 -1.08
C ALA A 243 -12.45 -14.24 -1.52
N TYR A 244 -12.23 -15.55 -1.70
CA TYR A 244 -13.25 -16.53 -2.04
C TYR A 244 -12.78 -17.93 -1.60
N GLN A 245 -13.66 -18.72 -1.00
CA GLN A 245 -13.33 -20.10 -0.63
C GLN A 245 -14.53 -21.01 -0.88
N THR A 246 -14.24 -22.21 -1.40
CA THR A 246 -15.25 -23.21 -1.74
C THR A 246 -14.65 -24.61 -1.69
N THR A 247 -15.51 -25.62 -1.62
CA THR A 247 -15.17 -27.04 -1.66
C THR A 247 -16.11 -27.73 -2.64
N VAL A 248 -15.57 -28.52 -3.55
CA VAL A 248 -16.32 -29.22 -4.61
C VAL A 248 -15.90 -30.69 -4.67
N VAL A 249 -16.83 -31.56 -5.06
CA VAL A 249 -16.54 -32.99 -5.32
C VAL A 249 -16.39 -33.19 -6.82
N VAL A 250 -15.33 -33.91 -7.23
CA VAL A 250 -15.11 -34.34 -8.62
C VAL A 250 -16.29 -35.23 -9.05
N GLY A 251 -17.08 -34.74 -10.00
CA GLY A 251 -18.40 -35.30 -10.32
C GLY A 251 -18.39 -36.45 -11.32
N ALA A 252 -19.60 -36.81 -11.76
CA ALA A 252 -19.82 -37.53 -13.02
C ALA A 252 -19.51 -36.61 -14.23
N PRO A 253 -19.33 -37.16 -15.45
CA PRO A 253 -18.93 -36.40 -16.63
C PRO A 253 -19.72 -35.13 -16.89
N ARG A 254 -18.99 -34.05 -17.20
CA ARG A 254 -19.47 -32.73 -17.59
C ARG A 254 -18.88 -32.39 -18.96
N PRO A 255 -19.61 -31.71 -19.85
CA PRO A 255 -19.05 -31.23 -21.10
C PRO A 255 -18.20 -29.96 -20.88
N PRO A 256 -17.18 -29.73 -21.72
CA PRO A 256 -16.26 -28.60 -21.54
C PRO A 256 -16.96 -27.24 -21.71
N VAL A 257 -16.42 -26.21 -21.06
CA VAL A 257 -16.88 -24.82 -21.10
C VAL A 257 -15.73 -23.86 -21.40
N ILE A 258 -16.04 -22.64 -21.83
CA ILE A 258 -15.04 -21.56 -21.98
C ILE A 258 -14.91 -20.80 -20.66
N VAL A 259 -13.67 -20.66 -20.17
CA VAL A 259 -13.36 -20.01 -18.90
C VAL A 259 -12.79 -18.60 -19.05
N ARG A 260 -12.12 -18.30 -20.17
CA ARG A 260 -11.65 -16.96 -20.54
C ARG A 260 -11.58 -16.79 -22.07
N THR A 261 -11.76 -15.57 -22.55
CA THR A 261 -11.54 -15.17 -23.95
C THR A 261 -10.68 -13.92 -24.02
N GLN A 262 -9.87 -13.79 -25.07
CA GLN A 262 -9.16 -12.56 -25.43
C GLN A 262 -9.43 -12.30 -26.93
N PRO A 263 -9.96 -11.12 -27.32
CA PRO A 263 -10.51 -10.08 -26.46
C PRO A 263 -11.69 -10.59 -25.60
N PRO A 264 -11.99 -9.94 -24.46
CA PRO A 264 -13.23 -10.16 -23.75
C PRO A 264 -14.43 -9.76 -24.62
N ALA A 265 -15.57 -10.44 -24.42
CA ALA A 265 -16.79 -10.14 -25.15
C ALA A 265 -17.20 -8.66 -25.00
N LYS A 266 -17.65 -8.06 -26.10
CA LYS A 266 -18.06 -6.66 -26.28
C LYS A 266 -16.94 -5.61 -26.12
N LYS A 267 -15.66 -5.99 -26.12
CA LYS A 267 -14.54 -5.01 -26.19
C LYS A 267 -14.55 -4.25 -27.53
N THR A 268 -14.40 -2.92 -27.50
CA THR A 268 -14.63 -2.03 -28.66
C THR A 268 -13.38 -1.35 -29.24
N ASP A 269 -12.23 -1.51 -28.59
CA ASP A 269 -10.93 -0.92 -28.93
C ASP A 269 -9.90 -1.98 -29.38
N VAL A 270 -10.35 -3.13 -29.89
CA VAL A 270 -9.48 -4.28 -30.13
C VAL A 270 -8.42 -3.97 -31.20
N PRO A 271 -7.12 -4.22 -30.95
CA PRO A 271 -6.09 -4.08 -31.98
C PRO A 271 -6.40 -4.94 -33.21
N VAL A 272 -6.18 -4.42 -34.42
CA VAL A 272 -6.43 -5.17 -35.66
C VAL A 272 -5.54 -6.42 -35.84
N ASN A 273 -4.49 -6.52 -35.02
CA ASN A 273 -3.55 -7.62 -34.91
C ASN A 273 -3.64 -8.34 -33.55
N ALA A 274 -4.77 -8.22 -32.84
CA ALA A 274 -4.98 -8.89 -31.55
C ALA A 274 -4.99 -10.41 -31.71
N ALA A 275 -4.39 -11.10 -30.74
CA ALA A 275 -4.55 -12.54 -30.58
C ALA A 275 -6.01 -12.85 -30.20
N LEU A 276 -6.62 -13.81 -30.90
CA LEU A 276 -8.00 -14.22 -30.68
C LEU A 276 -7.99 -15.59 -29.98
N VAL A 277 -7.93 -15.55 -28.64
CA VAL A 277 -7.62 -16.68 -27.78
C VAL A 277 -8.85 -17.13 -27.00
N VAL A 278 -9.04 -18.44 -26.90
CA VAL A 278 -10.08 -19.10 -26.12
C VAL A 278 -9.41 -20.08 -25.14
N VAL A 279 -9.78 -20.00 -23.87
CA VAL A 279 -9.36 -20.94 -22.82
C VAL A 279 -10.56 -21.79 -22.44
N PHE A 280 -10.42 -23.12 -22.54
CA PHE A 280 -11.44 -24.11 -22.17
C PHE A 280 -11.26 -24.57 -20.72
N SER A 281 -12.21 -25.31 -20.15
CA SER A 281 -12.11 -25.88 -18.80
C SER A 281 -11.12 -27.06 -18.69
N GLU A 282 -10.91 -27.78 -19.79
CA GLU A 282 -10.11 -29.01 -19.86
C GLU A 282 -9.58 -29.25 -21.29
N PRO A 283 -8.63 -30.18 -21.49
CA PRO A 283 -8.00 -30.47 -22.78
C PRO A 283 -8.99 -30.78 -23.91
N ILE A 284 -8.86 -30.06 -25.02
CA ILE A 284 -9.66 -30.26 -26.23
C ILE A 284 -9.06 -31.34 -27.13
N GLY A 285 -9.92 -32.20 -27.67
CA GLY A 285 -9.54 -33.24 -28.63
C GLY A 285 -9.02 -32.59 -29.92
N PRO A 286 -7.74 -32.76 -30.29
CA PRO A 286 -7.09 -31.88 -31.28
C PRO A 286 -7.62 -32.05 -32.70
N ALA A 287 -8.31 -33.14 -33.01
CA ALA A 287 -9.01 -33.34 -34.28
C ALA A 287 -10.29 -32.48 -34.41
N THR A 288 -10.83 -31.97 -33.30
CA THR A 288 -12.07 -31.18 -33.28
C THR A 288 -11.84 -29.68 -33.41
N LEU A 289 -10.63 -29.19 -33.15
CA LEU A 289 -10.27 -27.78 -33.33
C LEU A 289 -9.98 -27.49 -34.81
N THR A 290 -10.90 -26.80 -35.48
CA THR A 290 -10.84 -26.48 -36.91
C THR A 290 -11.30 -25.03 -37.14
N THR A 291 -10.98 -24.44 -38.30
CA THR A 291 -11.47 -23.10 -38.70
C THR A 291 -12.99 -23.02 -38.94
N THR A 292 -13.69 -24.14 -38.80
CA THR A 292 -15.15 -24.28 -38.82
C THR A 292 -15.78 -24.51 -37.43
N SER A 293 -14.99 -24.92 -36.43
CA SER A 293 -15.46 -25.15 -35.06
C SER A 293 -14.99 -24.05 -34.10
N LEU A 294 -13.82 -23.46 -34.34
CA LEU A 294 -13.42 -22.14 -33.85
C LEU A 294 -13.25 -21.21 -35.06
N GLN A 295 -14.19 -20.28 -35.25
CA GLN A 295 -14.31 -19.49 -36.48
C GLN A 295 -14.48 -18.00 -36.19
N LEU A 296 -13.68 -17.15 -36.84
CA LEU A 296 -13.93 -15.71 -36.86
C LEU A 296 -14.91 -15.34 -37.99
N VAL A 297 -15.89 -14.49 -37.68
CA VAL A 297 -16.93 -14.03 -38.61
C VAL A 297 -17.00 -12.51 -38.62
N ARG A 298 -17.29 -11.91 -39.78
CA ARG A 298 -17.65 -10.50 -39.97
C ARG A 298 -18.93 -10.44 -40.81
N ASP A 299 -19.96 -9.72 -40.35
CA ASP A 299 -21.23 -9.54 -41.08
C ASP A 299 -21.89 -10.84 -41.57
N GLY A 300 -21.71 -11.94 -40.83
CA GLY A 300 -22.18 -13.30 -41.19
C GLY A 300 -21.27 -14.08 -42.14
N VAL A 301 -20.17 -13.49 -42.61
CA VAL A 301 -19.19 -14.12 -43.52
C VAL A 301 -17.94 -14.57 -42.75
N PRO A 302 -17.48 -15.83 -42.90
CA PRO A 302 -16.25 -16.31 -42.28
C PRO A 302 -15.00 -15.54 -42.75
N VAL A 303 -14.13 -15.19 -41.81
CA VAL A 303 -12.83 -14.57 -42.07
C VAL A 303 -11.77 -15.65 -42.24
N ALA A 304 -10.92 -15.54 -43.26
CA ALA A 304 -9.84 -16.49 -43.49
C ALA A 304 -8.79 -16.46 -42.36
N GLY A 305 -8.32 -17.62 -41.94
CA GLY A 305 -7.35 -17.78 -40.87
C GLY A 305 -6.96 -19.25 -40.64
N ALA A 306 -6.23 -19.50 -39.56
CA ALA A 306 -5.85 -20.82 -39.07
C ALA A 306 -6.19 -20.94 -37.58
N VAL A 307 -6.26 -22.16 -37.06
CA VAL A 307 -6.41 -22.43 -35.62
C VAL A 307 -5.24 -23.26 -35.12
N ARG A 308 -4.83 -23.03 -33.87
CA ARG A 308 -3.77 -23.79 -33.20
C ARG A 308 -3.97 -23.80 -31.68
N PHE A 309 -3.36 -24.78 -31.01
CA PHE A 309 -3.17 -24.70 -29.56
C PHE A 309 -1.96 -23.81 -29.22
N LEU A 310 -2.02 -23.16 -28.05
CA LEU A 310 -0.91 -22.37 -27.51
C LEU A 310 -0.07 -23.14 -26.48
N ASP A 311 -0.64 -24.20 -25.89
CA ASP A 311 -0.03 -25.07 -24.89
C ASP A 311 -0.11 -26.56 -25.29
N SER A 312 0.77 -27.38 -24.71
CA SER A 312 0.80 -28.83 -24.93
C SER A 312 -0.27 -29.61 -24.15
N THR A 313 -1.01 -28.92 -23.27
CA THR A 313 -2.19 -29.46 -22.57
C THR A 313 -3.49 -29.32 -23.37
N HIS A 314 -3.46 -28.65 -24.52
CA HIS A 314 -4.61 -28.34 -25.38
C HIS A 314 -5.78 -27.63 -24.66
N VAL A 315 -5.50 -26.82 -23.61
CA VAL A 315 -6.55 -26.05 -22.89
C VAL A 315 -6.73 -24.64 -23.48
N THR A 316 -5.73 -24.11 -24.18
CA THR A 316 -5.78 -22.80 -24.83
C THR A 316 -5.66 -22.92 -26.35
N ALA A 317 -6.63 -22.39 -27.09
CA ALA A 317 -6.61 -22.28 -28.54
C ALA A 317 -6.54 -20.82 -29.00
N GLU A 318 -5.90 -20.59 -30.15
CA GLU A 318 -5.83 -19.30 -30.83
C GLU A 318 -6.38 -19.45 -32.25
N PHE A 319 -7.26 -18.52 -32.65
CA PHE A 319 -7.57 -18.26 -34.05
C PHE A 319 -6.60 -17.18 -34.56
N VAL A 320 -5.87 -17.48 -35.62
CA VAL A 320 -4.91 -16.57 -36.28
C VAL A 320 -5.52 -16.09 -37.59
N PRO A 321 -5.97 -14.82 -37.70
CA PRO A 321 -6.42 -14.25 -38.96
C PRO A 321 -5.33 -14.30 -40.04
N ALA A 322 -5.69 -14.66 -41.27
CA ALA A 322 -4.74 -14.77 -42.39
C ALA A 322 -4.23 -13.39 -42.89
N ALA A 323 -4.87 -12.31 -42.46
CA ALA A 323 -4.46 -10.92 -42.64
C ALA A 323 -4.95 -10.09 -41.43
N PRO A 324 -4.34 -8.93 -41.14
CA PRO A 324 -4.86 -8.02 -40.12
C PRO A 324 -6.34 -7.68 -40.33
N LEU A 325 -7.06 -7.52 -39.23
CA LEU A 325 -8.47 -7.17 -39.24
C LEU A 325 -8.66 -5.75 -39.84
N ALA A 326 -9.81 -5.49 -40.46
CA ALA A 326 -10.20 -4.12 -40.77
C ALA A 326 -10.43 -3.31 -39.47
N PRO A 327 -10.07 -2.01 -39.42
CA PRO A 327 -10.30 -1.11 -38.28
C PRO A 327 -11.78 -0.68 -38.17
N LEU A 328 -12.20 -0.20 -36.99
CA LEU A 328 -13.59 0.23 -36.70
C LEU A 328 -14.67 -0.79 -37.12
N THR A 329 -14.32 -2.08 -37.11
CA THR A 329 -15.13 -3.15 -37.69
C THR A 329 -15.54 -4.13 -36.61
N ALA A 330 -16.81 -4.52 -36.59
CA ALA A 330 -17.33 -5.54 -35.69
C ALA A 330 -17.00 -6.95 -36.20
N TYR A 331 -16.67 -7.84 -35.28
CA TYR A 331 -16.42 -9.26 -35.50
C TYR A 331 -17.11 -10.10 -34.43
N GLN A 332 -17.28 -11.37 -34.75
CA GLN A 332 -17.77 -12.38 -33.82
C GLN A 332 -16.86 -13.60 -33.92
N LEU A 333 -16.17 -13.95 -32.82
CA LEU A 333 -15.46 -15.22 -32.72
C LEU A 333 -16.43 -16.29 -32.19
N LEU A 334 -16.68 -17.32 -32.99
CA LEU A 334 -17.59 -18.41 -32.70
C LEU A 334 -16.82 -19.65 -32.26
N ALA A 335 -17.19 -20.21 -31.11
CA ALA A 335 -16.82 -21.55 -30.67
C ALA A 335 -18.06 -22.45 -30.73
N ALA A 336 -18.02 -23.50 -31.54
CA ALA A 336 -19.16 -24.38 -31.83
C ALA A 336 -19.20 -25.60 -30.89
N ALA A 337 -20.39 -26.22 -30.76
CA ALA A 337 -20.58 -27.50 -30.08
C ALA A 337 -19.86 -28.69 -30.78
N THR A 338 -19.25 -28.48 -31.95
CA THR A 338 -18.39 -29.46 -32.63
C THR A 338 -16.92 -29.41 -32.18
N ILE A 339 -16.60 -28.59 -31.17
CA ILE A 339 -15.40 -28.74 -30.34
C ILE A 339 -15.73 -29.76 -29.25
N HIS A 340 -14.94 -30.82 -29.11
CA HIS A 340 -15.08 -31.82 -28.04
C HIS A 340 -13.81 -31.90 -27.20
N ASP A 341 -13.91 -32.35 -25.95
CA ASP A 341 -12.75 -32.64 -25.10
C ASP A 341 -11.97 -33.88 -25.59
N VAL A 342 -10.94 -34.32 -24.85
CA VAL A 342 -10.21 -35.57 -25.12
C VAL A 342 -10.99 -36.85 -24.79
N SER A 343 -12.15 -36.75 -24.15
CA SER A 343 -13.11 -37.83 -23.82
C SER A 343 -14.25 -37.97 -24.85
N ASP A 344 -14.31 -37.08 -25.85
CA ASP A 344 -15.37 -36.92 -26.85
C ASP A 344 -16.67 -36.23 -26.35
N ASP A 345 -16.62 -35.55 -25.20
CA ASP A 345 -17.73 -34.72 -24.70
C ASP A 345 -17.77 -33.34 -25.44
N PRO A 346 -18.90 -32.94 -26.06
CA PRO A 346 -19.01 -31.70 -26.84
C PRO A 346 -19.13 -30.43 -25.98
N LEU A 347 -18.64 -29.29 -26.47
CA LEU A 347 -18.72 -27.98 -25.78
C LEU A 347 -20.16 -27.65 -25.33
N ALA A 348 -20.34 -27.47 -24.01
CA ALA A 348 -21.64 -27.51 -23.34
C ALA A 348 -22.67 -26.51 -23.89
N THR A 349 -22.20 -25.34 -24.35
CA THR A 349 -22.95 -24.40 -25.17
C THR A 349 -22.02 -23.77 -26.20
N PRO A 350 -22.43 -23.61 -27.47
CA PRO A 350 -21.75 -22.73 -28.41
C PRO A 350 -21.65 -21.30 -27.85
N VAL A 351 -20.51 -20.64 -28.07
CA VAL A 351 -20.24 -19.29 -27.56
C VAL A 351 -19.93 -18.36 -28.73
N ALA A 352 -20.59 -17.20 -28.73
CA ALA A 352 -20.31 -16.09 -29.64
C ALA A 352 -19.66 -14.94 -28.86
N ILE A 353 -18.51 -14.49 -29.34
CA ILE A 353 -17.67 -13.49 -28.68
C ILE A 353 -17.60 -12.27 -29.61
N ASP A 354 -18.54 -11.35 -29.44
CA ASP A 354 -18.60 -10.11 -30.20
C ASP A 354 -17.45 -9.17 -29.81
N PHE A 355 -16.82 -8.48 -30.75
CA PHE A 355 -15.88 -7.40 -30.47
C PHE A 355 -15.76 -6.40 -31.63
N THR A 356 -15.28 -5.19 -31.38
CA THR A 356 -15.02 -4.17 -32.40
C THR A 356 -13.56 -3.75 -32.37
N THR A 357 -12.96 -3.58 -33.55
CA THR A 357 -11.57 -3.12 -33.69
C THR A 357 -11.43 -1.61 -33.57
N GLY A 358 -10.29 -1.14 -33.06
CA GLY A 358 -9.95 0.28 -32.98
C GLY A 358 -9.78 0.94 -34.36
N GLY A 359 -9.89 2.27 -34.42
CA GLY A 359 -9.55 3.09 -35.59
C GLY A 359 -8.07 3.45 -35.59
N GLY A 360 -7.33 3.00 -36.60
CA GLY A 360 -5.87 3.22 -36.69
C GLY A 360 -5.45 4.24 -37.74
N SER A 361 -4.34 4.93 -37.47
CA SER A 361 -3.65 5.81 -38.42
C SER A 361 -2.52 5.07 -39.16
N VAL A 362 -2.19 5.55 -40.36
CA VAL A 362 -1.10 4.99 -41.19
C VAL A 362 0.15 5.87 -41.05
N GLY A 363 0.75 5.84 -39.86
CA GLY A 363 1.99 6.54 -39.54
C GLY A 363 3.26 5.73 -39.84
N ALA A 364 4.42 6.36 -39.60
CA ALA A 364 5.70 5.69 -39.40
C ALA A 364 5.93 5.45 -37.90
N VAL A 365 6.45 4.29 -37.52
CA VAL A 365 6.67 3.93 -36.12
C VAL A 365 7.81 4.74 -35.52
N TRP A 366 7.55 5.30 -34.34
CA TRP A 366 8.48 6.11 -33.55
C TRP A 366 8.88 5.42 -32.24
N SER A 367 7.91 4.79 -31.57
CA SER A 367 8.12 3.99 -30.37
C SER A 367 7.27 2.72 -30.38
N VAL A 368 7.62 1.79 -29.50
CA VAL A 368 6.81 0.61 -29.18
C VAL A 368 6.76 0.46 -27.66
N GLN A 369 5.55 0.41 -27.11
CA GLN A 369 5.32 0.09 -25.70
C GLN A 369 4.98 -1.40 -25.57
N VAL A 370 5.54 -2.08 -24.56
CA VAL A 370 5.17 -3.45 -24.20
C VAL A 370 4.43 -3.43 -22.87
N ILE A 371 3.27 -4.08 -22.81
CA ILE A 371 2.35 -4.09 -21.66
C ILE A 371 2.02 -5.54 -21.28
N PRO A 372 2.18 -5.95 -20.00
CA PRO A 372 2.87 -5.22 -18.94
C PRO A 372 4.37 -5.01 -19.25
N SER A 373 4.95 -3.93 -18.71
CA SER A 373 6.37 -3.61 -18.86
C SER A 373 7.30 -4.50 -17.99
N GLY A 374 6.72 -5.31 -17.11
CA GLY A 374 7.42 -6.42 -16.46
C GLY A 374 6.46 -7.40 -15.80
N ALA A 375 6.93 -8.63 -15.57
CA ALA A 375 6.15 -9.71 -14.97
C ALA A 375 7.05 -10.69 -14.19
N THR A 376 6.50 -11.34 -13.17
CA THR A 376 7.14 -12.46 -12.47
C THR A 376 6.26 -13.70 -12.64
N ILE A 377 6.85 -14.78 -13.13
CA ILE A 377 6.16 -16.05 -13.41
C ILE A 377 6.92 -17.22 -12.78
N VAL A 378 6.21 -18.27 -12.36
CA VAL A 378 6.85 -19.53 -11.95
C VAL A 378 7.40 -20.26 -13.18
N GLN A 379 8.37 -21.16 -12.99
CA GLN A 379 8.84 -22.03 -14.06
C GLN A 379 7.67 -22.88 -14.61
N ASN A 380 7.53 -22.90 -15.94
CA ASN A 380 6.40 -23.40 -16.74
C ASN A 380 5.08 -22.61 -16.63
N GLY A 381 5.07 -21.46 -15.94
CA GLY A 381 3.98 -20.48 -16.01
C GLY A 381 4.11 -19.57 -17.22
N SER A 382 3.02 -18.89 -17.59
CA SER A 382 2.95 -18.01 -18.77
C SER A 382 2.30 -16.65 -18.48
N VAL A 383 2.67 -15.63 -19.25
CA VAL A 383 2.10 -14.28 -19.22
C VAL A 383 1.97 -13.72 -20.63
N GLN A 384 0.83 -13.13 -20.98
CA GLN A 384 0.60 -12.50 -22.27
C GLN A 384 1.14 -11.07 -22.25
N LEU A 385 2.04 -10.74 -23.18
CA LEU A 385 2.48 -9.36 -23.43
C LEU A 385 1.77 -8.80 -24.67
N THR A 386 1.47 -7.51 -24.66
CA THR A 386 0.89 -6.78 -25.80
C THR A 386 1.86 -5.68 -26.22
N ALA A 387 2.18 -5.63 -27.51
CA ALA A 387 2.97 -4.55 -28.10
C ALA A 387 2.04 -3.52 -28.76
N ILE A 388 2.28 -2.23 -28.47
CA ILE A 388 1.56 -1.10 -29.07
C ILE A 388 2.60 -0.20 -29.72
N ALA A 389 2.53 -0.02 -31.04
CA ALA A 389 3.37 0.93 -31.76
C ALA A 389 2.71 2.32 -31.77
N PHE A 390 3.52 3.38 -31.75
CA PHE A 390 3.05 4.76 -31.82
C PHE A 390 3.78 5.57 -32.89
N ASP A 391 3.16 6.67 -33.32
CA ASP A 391 3.76 7.66 -34.22
C ASP A 391 4.61 8.72 -33.47
N VAL A 392 5.14 9.69 -34.22
CA VAL A 392 6.11 10.67 -33.71
C VAL A 392 5.54 11.49 -32.54
N GLY A 393 6.20 11.40 -31.39
CA GLY A 393 5.73 12.02 -30.13
C GLY A 393 4.71 11.18 -29.35
N ASP A 394 4.58 9.89 -29.67
CA ASP A 394 3.72 8.90 -29.02
C ASP A 394 2.20 9.23 -29.08
N THR A 395 1.79 10.03 -30.06
CA THR A 395 0.47 10.67 -30.07
C THR A 395 -0.68 9.78 -30.54
N ASN A 396 -0.45 8.96 -31.57
CA ASN A 396 -1.43 8.03 -32.12
C ASN A 396 -0.90 6.60 -32.09
N ARG A 397 -1.77 5.64 -31.74
CA ARG A 397 -1.48 4.22 -31.86
C ARG A 397 -1.49 3.81 -33.34
N ILE A 398 -0.40 3.21 -33.79
CA ILE A 398 -0.27 2.60 -35.12
C ILE A 398 -0.70 1.14 -35.02
N TYR A 399 -1.64 0.74 -35.88
CA TYR A 399 -2.22 -0.60 -35.89
C TYR A 399 -1.90 -1.33 -37.20
N GLY A 400 -1.86 -2.67 -37.17
CA GLY A 400 -1.72 -3.50 -38.36
C GLY A 400 -0.30 -3.66 -38.91
N ARG A 401 0.70 -3.03 -38.29
CA ARG A 401 2.12 -3.32 -38.54
C ARG A 401 2.50 -4.69 -37.96
N PRO A 402 3.37 -5.48 -38.61
CA PRO A 402 3.88 -6.73 -38.04
C PRO A 402 4.71 -6.48 -36.77
N VAL A 403 4.47 -7.28 -35.73
CA VAL A 403 5.30 -7.30 -34.52
C VAL A 403 6.19 -8.53 -34.56
N THR A 404 7.50 -8.35 -34.42
CA THR A 404 8.45 -9.45 -34.19
C THR A 404 8.85 -9.47 -32.73
N TRP A 405 8.76 -10.66 -32.10
CA TRP A 405 9.08 -10.84 -30.68
C TRP A 405 10.39 -11.61 -30.52
N SER A 406 11.16 -11.28 -29.50
CA SER A 406 12.38 -12.00 -29.11
C SER A 406 12.60 -11.96 -27.60
N ALA A 407 13.37 -12.91 -27.08
CA ALA A 407 13.76 -12.98 -25.66
C ALA A 407 15.30 -12.92 -25.55
N SER A 408 15.82 -12.13 -24.62
CA SER A 408 17.28 -11.95 -24.44
C SER A 408 17.99 -13.13 -23.76
N SER A 409 17.24 -14.12 -23.26
CA SER A 409 17.75 -15.21 -22.42
C SER A 409 16.82 -16.42 -22.54
N PRO A 410 17.35 -17.67 -22.50
CA PRO A 410 16.55 -18.90 -22.54
C PRO A 410 15.77 -19.16 -21.24
N ALA A 411 15.82 -18.25 -20.26
CA ALA A 411 14.96 -18.30 -19.08
C ALA A 411 13.46 -18.23 -19.45
N ALA A 412 13.10 -17.56 -20.55
CA ALA A 412 11.72 -17.53 -21.06
C ALA A 412 11.68 -17.54 -22.60
N THR A 413 10.66 -18.18 -23.16
CA THR A 413 10.35 -18.15 -24.60
C THR A 413 9.16 -17.22 -24.87
N VAL A 414 9.13 -16.57 -26.04
CA VAL A 414 8.02 -15.71 -26.46
C VAL A 414 7.48 -16.16 -27.82
N SER A 415 6.16 -16.16 -27.97
CA SER A 415 5.47 -16.51 -29.22
C SER A 415 5.38 -15.32 -30.19
N THR A 416 5.00 -15.60 -31.44
CA THR A 416 4.72 -14.57 -32.47
C THR A 416 3.59 -13.60 -32.09
N THR A 417 2.73 -13.97 -31.14
CA THR A 417 1.63 -13.14 -30.63
C THR A 417 1.89 -12.57 -29.23
N GLY A 418 3.12 -12.69 -28.69
CA GLY A 418 3.53 -12.06 -27.44
C GLY A 418 3.26 -12.86 -26.16
N LEU A 419 2.76 -14.10 -26.27
CA LEU A 419 2.65 -14.99 -25.11
C LEU A 419 4.05 -15.43 -24.68
N VAL A 420 4.42 -15.16 -23.43
CA VAL A 420 5.70 -15.53 -22.82
C VAL A 420 5.50 -16.71 -21.88
N THR A 421 6.41 -17.69 -21.93
CA THR A 421 6.42 -18.87 -21.04
C THR A 421 7.77 -18.98 -20.34
N GLY A 422 7.79 -19.17 -19.03
CA GLY A 422 9.01 -19.34 -18.24
C GLY A 422 9.57 -20.76 -18.39
N VAL A 423 10.78 -20.90 -18.89
CA VAL A 423 11.45 -22.18 -19.20
C VAL A 423 12.48 -22.56 -18.15
N ALA A 424 13.24 -21.59 -17.63
CA ALA A 424 14.27 -21.80 -16.60
C ALA A 424 14.38 -20.59 -15.68
N VAL A 425 14.85 -20.80 -14.44
CA VAL A 425 14.99 -19.75 -13.43
C VAL A 425 15.95 -18.66 -13.89
N GLY A 426 15.54 -17.39 -13.77
CA GLY A 426 16.36 -16.23 -14.12
C GLY A 426 15.56 -15.10 -14.77
N GLY A 427 16.29 -14.08 -15.23
CA GLY A 427 15.71 -12.96 -15.98
C GLY A 427 15.71 -13.21 -17.49
N ALA A 428 14.69 -12.71 -18.17
CA ALA A 428 14.64 -12.52 -19.61
C ALA A 428 14.04 -11.14 -19.94
N THR A 429 14.70 -10.39 -20.81
CA THR A 429 14.12 -9.19 -21.41
C THR A 429 13.39 -9.62 -22.66
N ILE A 430 12.08 -9.38 -22.72
CA ILE A 430 11.27 -9.66 -23.90
C ILE A 430 11.17 -8.38 -24.72
N VAL A 431 11.56 -8.44 -26.00
CA VAL A 431 11.60 -7.30 -26.92
C VAL A 431 10.57 -7.51 -28.03
N ALA A 432 9.73 -6.52 -28.23
CA ALA A 432 8.80 -6.42 -29.35
C ALA A 432 9.30 -5.36 -30.33
N THR A 433 9.48 -5.72 -31.60
CA THR A 433 10.00 -4.83 -32.63
C THR A 433 8.95 -4.64 -33.75
N VAL A 434 8.72 -3.39 -34.15
CA VAL A 434 7.76 -3.00 -35.19
C VAL A 434 8.44 -2.01 -36.13
N ASP A 435 8.46 -2.30 -37.43
CA ASP A 435 9.20 -1.56 -38.46
C ASP A 435 10.69 -1.26 -38.12
N GLY A 436 11.29 -2.06 -37.23
CA GLY A 436 12.68 -1.90 -36.76
C GLY A 436 12.83 -1.14 -35.43
N ILE A 437 11.78 -0.51 -34.91
CA ILE A 437 11.76 0.15 -33.60
C ILE A 437 11.39 -0.87 -32.51
N GLY A 438 12.18 -0.92 -31.43
CA GLY A 438 12.02 -1.90 -30.34
C GLY A 438 11.45 -1.30 -29.05
N GLY A 439 10.48 -2.01 -28.45
CA GLY A 439 10.01 -1.84 -27.08
C GLY A 439 10.33 -3.08 -26.25
N SER A 440 10.39 -2.98 -24.92
CA SER A 440 10.75 -4.13 -24.08
C SER A 440 9.99 -4.23 -22.76
N ALA A 441 9.98 -5.44 -22.21
CA ALA A 441 9.49 -5.76 -20.87
C ALA A 441 10.46 -6.71 -20.13
N SER A 442 10.49 -6.65 -18.80
CA SER A 442 11.33 -7.50 -17.95
C SER A 442 10.55 -8.68 -17.35
N VAL A 443 10.94 -9.91 -17.67
CA VAL A 443 10.31 -11.13 -17.16
C VAL A 443 11.26 -11.86 -16.22
N THR A 444 10.79 -12.15 -15.00
CA THR A 444 11.54 -12.92 -13.99
C THR A 444 10.89 -14.28 -13.80
N VAL A 445 11.66 -15.35 -13.92
CA VAL A 445 11.21 -16.73 -13.76
C VAL A 445 11.74 -17.31 -12.46
N VAL A 446 10.86 -17.84 -11.60
CA VAL A 446 11.18 -18.33 -10.25
C VAL A 446 10.85 -19.82 -10.05
N ASP A 447 11.59 -20.49 -9.15
CA ASP A 447 11.37 -21.88 -8.72
C ASP A 447 10.66 -21.92 -7.35
N THR A 448 10.10 -23.09 -6.99
CA THR A 448 9.41 -23.35 -5.72
C THR A 448 9.91 -24.63 -5.02
N GLN A 449 11.10 -25.13 -5.38
CA GLN A 449 11.70 -26.32 -4.75
C GLN A 449 12.44 -25.98 -3.46
N VAL A 450 12.37 -26.87 -2.46
CA VAL A 450 13.19 -26.77 -1.24
C VAL A 450 14.64 -27.11 -1.59
N VAL A 451 15.55 -26.18 -1.30
CA VAL A 451 17.00 -26.28 -1.53
C VAL A 451 17.78 -26.36 -0.21
N SER A 452 17.21 -25.85 0.89
CA SER A 452 17.84 -25.88 2.22
C SER A 452 16.86 -26.37 3.29
N VAL A 453 17.36 -27.17 4.23
CA VAL A 453 16.62 -27.68 5.40
C VAL A 453 17.48 -27.44 6.64
N VAL A 454 16.95 -26.72 7.62
CA VAL A 454 17.59 -26.51 8.93
C VAL A 454 16.89 -27.39 9.95
N VAL A 455 17.64 -28.19 10.71
CA VAL A 455 17.15 -28.98 11.86
C VAL A 455 17.47 -28.23 13.15
N SER A 456 16.61 -28.32 14.17
CA SER A 456 16.84 -27.71 15.48
C SER A 456 16.27 -28.58 16.61
N PRO A 457 16.96 -28.72 17.76
CA PRO A 457 18.34 -28.29 18.01
C PRO A 457 19.36 -29.05 17.14
N ASP A 458 20.59 -28.53 17.07
CA ASP A 458 21.72 -29.10 16.31
C ASP A 458 22.54 -30.12 17.12
N LEU A 459 22.52 -30.02 18.45
CA LEU A 459 22.98 -31.05 19.40
C LEU A 459 21.93 -31.25 20.51
N VAL A 460 21.68 -32.50 20.91
CA VAL A 460 20.87 -32.83 22.08
C VAL A 460 21.44 -34.04 22.85
N VAL A 461 21.40 -33.98 24.18
CA VAL A 461 21.73 -35.10 25.05
C VAL A 461 20.43 -35.72 25.58
N VAL A 462 20.29 -37.04 25.45
CA VAL A 462 19.07 -37.80 25.76
C VAL A 462 19.45 -39.02 26.62
N PRO A 463 19.10 -39.07 27.92
CA PRO A 463 19.35 -40.25 28.75
C PRO A 463 18.76 -41.54 28.18
N VAL A 464 19.34 -42.71 28.52
CA VAL A 464 18.83 -44.02 28.08
C VAL A 464 17.35 -44.17 28.48
N GLY A 465 16.48 -44.40 27.47
CA GLY A 465 15.03 -44.53 27.61
C GLY A 465 14.23 -43.24 27.35
N ALA A 466 14.85 -42.06 27.39
CA ALA A 466 14.18 -40.76 27.25
C ALA A 466 13.90 -40.36 25.78
N THR A 467 13.06 -39.33 25.58
CA THR A 467 12.63 -38.85 24.25
C THR A 467 12.77 -37.34 24.07
N HIS A 468 12.99 -36.88 22.84
CA HIS A 468 13.07 -35.45 22.47
C HIS A 468 12.41 -35.18 21.10
N GLN A 469 11.89 -33.97 20.85
CA GLN A 469 11.23 -33.61 19.57
C GLN A 469 12.11 -32.63 18.78
N MET A 470 12.48 -33.01 17.55
CA MET A 470 13.21 -32.14 16.62
C MET A 470 12.27 -31.23 15.81
N GLN A 471 12.76 -30.09 15.35
CA GLN A 471 12.05 -29.15 14.47
C GLN A 471 12.79 -28.94 13.14
N THR A 472 12.07 -28.48 12.11
CA THR A 472 12.66 -28.13 10.80
C THR A 472 12.13 -26.83 10.21
N VAL A 473 13.02 -26.06 9.56
CA VAL A 473 12.66 -24.96 8.66
C VAL A 473 13.15 -25.28 7.25
N LEU A 474 12.25 -25.19 6.27
CA LEU A 474 12.53 -25.47 4.85
C LEU A 474 12.65 -24.14 4.09
N ARG A 475 13.64 -24.02 3.19
CA ARG A 475 13.84 -22.83 2.36
C ARG A 475 14.13 -23.17 0.90
N ASP A 476 13.69 -22.31 0.00
CA ASP A 476 13.99 -22.38 -1.43
C ASP A 476 15.35 -21.73 -1.78
N GLY A 477 15.68 -21.70 -3.07
CA GLY A 477 16.91 -21.08 -3.60
C GLY A 477 16.99 -19.55 -3.46
N THR A 478 15.91 -18.88 -3.05
CA THR A 478 15.91 -17.43 -2.69
C THR A 478 16.12 -17.22 -1.18
N GLY A 479 16.09 -18.29 -0.38
CA GLY A 479 16.10 -18.24 1.08
C GLY A 479 14.72 -18.03 1.71
N SER A 480 13.65 -17.96 0.91
CA SER A 480 12.27 -17.80 1.40
C SER A 480 11.78 -19.09 2.05
N VAL A 481 10.91 -19.00 3.06
CA VAL A 481 10.43 -20.16 3.83
C VAL A 481 9.33 -20.89 3.07
N VAL A 482 9.55 -22.17 2.77
CA VAL A 482 8.60 -23.03 2.05
C VAL A 482 7.80 -23.86 3.06
N THR A 483 6.48 -23.86 2.94
CA THR A 483 5.57 -24.60 3.83
C THR A 483 4.84 -25.72 3.09
N GLY A 484 4.26 -26.67 3.83
CA GLY A 484 3.41 -27.74 3.28
C GLY A 484 4.13 -28.88 2.53
N ARG A 485 5.47 -28.87 2.44
CA ARG A 485 6.26 -29.96 1.84
C ARG A 485 6.46 -31.12 2.84
N GLN A 486 6.68 -32.33 2.34
CA GLN A 486 6.98 -33.50 3.19
C GLN A 486 8.45 -33.51 3.60
N VAL A 487 8.70 -33.88 4.87
CA VAL A 487 10.03 -34.04 5.46
C VAL A 487 10.23 -35.50 5.84
N ASN A 488 11.26 -36.13 5.30
CA ASN A 488 11.63 -37.50 5.64
C ASN A 488 12.78 -37.50 6.66
N TRP A 489 12.61 -38.28 7.74
CA TRP A 489 13.54 -38.37 8.87
C TRP A 489 14.30 -39.70 8.90
N ALA A 490 15.57 -39.68 9.31
CA ALA A 490 16.42 -40.87 9.48
C ALA A 490 17.39 -40.71 10.65
N THR A 491 17.90 -41.83 11.17
CA THR A 491 18.97 -41.90 12.20
C THR A 491 20.15 -42.72 11.66
N SER A 492 21.38 -42.33 11.97
CA SER A 492 22.60 -43.08 11.61
C SER A 492 22.88 -44.28 12.52
N ALA A 493 22.31 -44.32 13.72
CA ALA A 493 22.59 -45.36 14.72
C ALA A 493 21.31 -45.73 15.53
N PRO A 494 20.38 -46.52 14.96
CA PRO A 494 19.09 -46.83 15.60
C PRO A 494 19.21 -47.66 16.90
N THR A 495 20.35 -48.28 17.17
CA THR A 495 20.65 -48.96 18.45
C THR A 495 21.10 -48.00 19.55
N ILE A 496 21.43 -46.75 19.20
CA ILE A 496 21.81 -45.67 20.13
C ILE A 496 20.65 -44.70 20.27
N ALA A 497 20.08 -44.22 19.15
CA ALA A 497 18.86 -43.43 19.15
C ALA A 497 17.98 -43.66 17.91
N THR A 498 16.68 -43.89 18.10
CA THR A 498 15.68 -44.00 17.03
C THR A 498 15.03 -42.65 16.74
N VAL A 499 14.37 -42.49 15.59
CA VAL A 499 13.58 -41.29 15.24
C VAL A 499 12.28 -41.66 14.53
N SER A 500 11.19 -40.96 14.84
CA SER A 500 9.86 -41.14 14.25
C SER A 500 9.69 -40.35 12.94
N ALA A 501 8.66 -40.70 12.16
CA ALA A 501 8.25 -39.93 10.98
C ALA A 501 7.77 -38.49 11.29
N SER A 502 7.57 -38.14 12.57
CA SER A 502 7.26 -36.78 13.03
C SER A 502 8.45 -36.06 13.69
N GLY A 503 9.66 -36.63 13.67
CA GLY A 503 10.86 -36.05 14.27
C GLY A 503 11.03 -36.27 15.78
N VAL A 504 10.30 -37.20 16.40
CA VAL A 504 10.53 -37.60 17.81
C VAL A 504 11.69 -38.58 17.87
N VAL A 505 12.74 -38.23 18.59
CA VAL A 505 13.92 -39.04 18.89
C VAL A 505 13.74 -39.79 20.21
N GLN A 506 14.25 -41.02 20.33
CA GLN A 506 14.33 -41.76 21.59
C GLN A 506 15.74 -42.34 21.80
N GLY A 507 16.32 -42.14 22.99
CA GLY A 507 17.60 -42.73 23.41
C GLY A 507 17.45 -44.18 23.82
N VAL A 508 18.31 -45.07 23.30
CA VAL A 508 18.20 -46.54 23.43
C VAL A 508 19.39 -47.14 24.18
N ALA A 509 20.61 -46.67 23.93
CA ALA A 509 21.83 -47.10 24.61
C ALA A 509 22.89 -45.99 24.55
N ALA A 510 23.81 -45.94 25.53
CA ALA A 510 24.82 -44.90 25.60
C ALA A 510 25.77 -44.87 24.39
N GLY A 511 26.06 -43.67 23.88
CA GLY A 511 26.78 -43.44 22.63
C GLY A 511 26.28 -42.20 21.88
N ALA A 512 26.71 -42.00 20.63
CA ALA A 512 26.29 -40.88 19.79
C ALA A 512 25.62 -41.34 18.47
N ALA A 513 24.66 -40.56 17.98
CA ALA A 513 23.91 -40.78 16.76
C ALA A 513 23.69 -39.46 15.99
N THR A 514 23.38 -39.54 14.70
CA THR A 514 23.07 -38.37 13.85
C THR A 514 21.67 -38.52 13.28
N ILE A 515 20.85 -37.50 13.42
CA ILE A 515 19.50 -37.41 12.87
C ILE A 515 19.55 -36.55 11.61
N THR A 516 18.90 -37.01 10.54
CA THR A 516 18.86 -36.34 9.23
C THR A 516 17.42 -36.06 8.82
N ALA A 517 17.15 -34.86 8.32
CA ALA A 517 15.88 -34.45 7.72
C ALA A 517 16.08 -34.07 6.24
N THR A 518 15.15 -34.46 5.35
CA THR A 518 15.24 -34.21 3.90
C THR A 518 13.90 -33.77 3.29
N SER A 519 13.92 -32.83 2.33
CA SER A 519 12.73 -32.34 1.61
C SER A 519 13.09 -31.81 0.22
N ASP A 520 12.40 -32.26 -0.82
CA ASP A 520 12.73 -32.08 -2.25
C ASP A 520 14.23 -32.31 -2.56
N LYS A 521 15.06 -31.26 -2.59
CA LYS A 521 16.52 -31.32 -2.83
C LYS A 521 17.36 -30.96 -1.59
N GLY A 522 16.75 -30.40 -0.55
CA GLY A 522 17.45 -29.94 0.65
C GLY A 522 17.58 -31.03 1.73
N SER A 523 18.67 -30.97 2.49
CA SER A 523 18.94 -31.83 3.65
C SER A 523 19.55 -31.04 4.80
N GLY A 524 19.30 -31.51 6.03
CA GLY A 524 19.87 -30.95 7.26
C GLY A 524 20.05 -32.04 8.33
N THR A 525 20.95 -31.82 9.29
CA THR A 525 21.36 -32.82 10.28
C THR A 525 21.52 -32.24 11.69
N ALA A 526 21.31 -33.08 12.70
CA ALA A 526 21.58 -32.80 14.12
C ALA A 526 22.23 -34.00 14.82
N THR A 527 22.96 -33.77 15.90
CA THR A 527 23.66 -34.79 16.68
C THR A 527 22.89 -35.13 17.96
N VAL A 528 22.92 -36.39 18.38
CA VAL A 528 22.29 -36.91 19.60
C VAL A 528 23.34 -37.67 20.40
N GLU A 529 23.48 -37.37 21.69
CA GLU A 529 24.28 -38.16 22.63
C GLU A 529 23.40 -38.84 23.69
N VAL A 530 23.82 -40.01 24.16
CA VAL A 530 23.10 -40.83 25.15
C VAL A 530 24.08 -41.31 26.23
N GLN A 531 23.69 -41.21 27.51
CA GLN A 531 24.61 -41.34 28.65
C GLN A 531 23.99 -42.10 29.85
N ASN A 532 24.85 -42.57 30.77
CA ASN A 532 24.52 -43.25 32.05
C ASN A 532 25.05 -42.42 33.23
N GLY A 533 24.35 -42.36 34.38
CA GLY A 533 24.62 -41.37 35.45
C GLY A 533 25.59 -41.74 36.60
N PRO A 534 26.01 -40.77 37.46
CA PRO A 534 27.19 -40.89 38.33
C PRO A 534 26.96 -40.57 39.84
N ILE A 535 28.06 -40.53 40.61
CA ILE A 535 28.13 -40.12 42.03
C ILE A 535 28.35 -38.59 42.14
N LEU A 536 27.82 -37.97 43.20
CA LEU A 536 27.53 -36.54 43.27
C LEU A 536 28.50 -35.72 44.17
N ASN A 537 29.01 -34.60 43.66
CA ASN A 537 29.79 -33.58 44.41
C ASN A 537 28.94 -32.30 44.58
N VAL A 538 29.05 -31.61 45.72
CA VAL A 538 28.19 -30.48 46.13
C VAL A 538 28.94 -29.18 46.49
N ALA A 539 30.27 -29.18 46.47
CA ALA A 539 31.06 -28.05 46.96
C ALA A 539 30.90 -26.80 46.07
N ASP A 540 30.33 -25.73 46.63
CA ASP A 540 30.40 -24.35 46.14
C ASP A 540 29.73 -23.37 47.13
N LEU A 541 29.58 -22.11 46.70
CA LEU A 541 28.59 -21.14 47.19
C LEU A 541 27.18 -21.45 46.63
N TRP A 542 26.15 -21.28 47.45
CA TRP A 542 24.73 -21.54 47.14
C TRP A 542 23.83 -20.40 47.63
N ASP A 543 23.04 -19.82 46.74
CA ASP A 543 22.10 -18.73 47.04
C ASP A 543 20.72 -19.30 47.42
N TRP A 544 20.10 -18.81 48.50
CA TRP A 544 18.75 -19.27 48.93
C TRP A 544 17.72 -18.13 48.96
N THR A 545 16.45 -18.47 48.72
CA THR A 545 15.34 -17.51 48.64
C THR A 545 14.08 -18.04 49.34
N ALA A 546 13.43 -17.21 50.16
CA ALA A 546 12.20 -17.59 50.89
C ALA A 546 11.22 -16.41 51.12
N GLN A 547 10.16 -16.68 51.91
CA GLN A 547 8.94 -15.86 52.19
C GLN A 547 7.86 -15.89 51.08
N PRO A 548 6.55 -15.73 51.42
CA PRO A 548 5.94 -15.23 52.68
C PRO A 548 5.17 -16.33 53.50
N TRP A 549 4.58 -16.09 54.69
CA TRP A 549 4.26 -14.84 55.41
C TRP A 549 4.11 -14.99 56.94
N ILE A 550 4.24 -13.87 57.67
CA ILE A 550 3.78 -13.51 59.05
C ILE A 550 3.65 -14.59 60.15
N GLY A 551 4.29 -14.33 61.30
CA GLY A 551 4.06 -15.05 62.57
C GLY A 551 4.51 -14.31 63.84
N GLY A 552 5.67 -13.64 63.80
CA GLY A 552 6.13 -12.71 64.85
C GLY A 552 7.52 -13.02 65.44
N VAL A 553 8.29 -11.94 65.65
CA VAL A 553 9.45 -11.81 66.56
C VAL A 553 10.64 -12.80 66.38
N THR A 554 11.47 -12.57 65.36
CA THR A 554 12.88 -12.09 65.49
C THR A 554 13.52 -12.05 64.08
N ALA A 555 14.52 -11.18 63.85
CA ALA A 555 14.95 -10.81 62.50
C ALA A 555 16.38 -11.27 62.11
N CYS A 556 16.46 -12.17 61.13
CA CYS A 556 17.38 -12.03 59.98
C CYS A 556 16.49 -11.80 58.74
N ALA A 557 17.01 -11.20 57.66
CA ALA A 557 16.26 -11.10 56.40
C ALA A 557 16.46 -12.37 55.56
N ASP A 558 15.38 -12.98 55.05
CA ASP A 558 15.37 -14.34 54.47
C ASP A 558 15.94 -14.44 53.03
N THR A 559 17.13 -13.89 52.81
CA THR A 559 17.98 -14.12 51.63
C THR A 559 19.46 -14.06 52.03
N GLY A 560 20.25 -15.04 51.60
CA GLY A 560 21.70 -15.07 51.83
C GLY A 560 22.38 -16.17 51.04
N THR A 561 23.65 -16.43 51.34
CA THR A 561 24.44 -17.48 50.70
C THR A 561 24.99 -18.47 51.72
N TYR A 562 25.05 -19.75 51.35
CA TYR A 562 25.73 -20.83 52.08
C TYR A 562 26.99 -21.22 51.32
N ARG A 563 28.11 -21.43 52.02
CA ARG A 563 29.34 -21.99 51.43
C ARG A 563 29.63 -23.39 52.00
N PHE A 564 29.91 -24.35 51.12
CA PHE A 564 30.35 -25.71 51.48
C PHE A 564 31.72 -26.02 50.87
N ASP A 565 32.76 -26.13 51.71
CA ASP A 565 34.10 -26.55 51.29
C ASP A 565 34.29 -28.06 51.57
N GLN A 566 34.38 -28.88 50.52
CA GLN A 566 34.61 -30.33 50.64
C GLN A 566 36.11 -30.68 50.73
N GLN A 567 36.45 -31.70 51.51
CA GLN A 567 37.72 -32.43 51.39
C GLN A 567 37.48 -33.76 50.64
N ASP A 568 38.39 -34.10 49.72
CA ASP A 568 38.18 -35.17 48.74
C ASP A 568 37.82 -36.54 49.35
N GLY A 569 36.72 -37.13 48.86
CA GLY A 569 36.32 -38.50 49.19
C GLY A 569 35.70 -38.71 50.58
N VAL A 570 35.54 -37.67 51.40
CA VAL A 570 34.94 -37.77 52.74
C VAL A 570 33.41 -37.69 52.67
N PRO A 571 32.65 -38.50 53.44
CA PRO A 571 31.22 -38.29 53.67
C PRO A 571 30.92 -36.89 54.23
N PHE A 572 29.69 -36.41 54.06
CA PHE A 572 29.29 -35.03 54.39
C PHE A 572 29.47 -34.64 55.88
N SER A 573 29.58 -35.64 56.78
CA SER A 573 29.96 -35.45 58.19
C SER A 573 31.37 -34.85 58.34
N GLY A 574 31.50 -33.75 59.08
CA GLY A 574 32.78 -33.10 59.38
C GLY A 574 33.15 -31.94 58.46
N LEU A 575 32.33 -31.61 57.46
CA LEU A 575 32.52 -30.39 56.66
C LEU A 575 32.13 -29.13 57.46
N ALA A 576 32.84 -28.03 57.20
CA ALA A 576 32.51 -26.71 57.74
C ALA A 576 31.66 -25.92 56.73
N TRP A 577 30.80 -25.03 57.24
CA TRP A 577 29.99 -24.12 56.44
C TRP A 577 29.91 -22.73 57.10
N SER A 578 29.57 -21.74 56.30
CA SER A 578 29.30 -20.37 56.72
C SER A 578 28.13 -19.79 55.95
N VAL A 579 27.36 -18.91 56.59
CA VAL A 579 26.33 -18.09 55.94
C VAL A 579 26.78 -16.64 55.84
N GLU A 580 26.65 -16.07 54.65
CA GLU A 580 26.67 -14.61 54.45
C GLU A 580 25.25 -14.12 54.14
N ALA A 581 24.60 -13.60 55.18
CA ALA A 581 23.32 -12.89 55.10
C ALA A 581 23.42 -11.59 55.92
N GLY A 582 22.64 -10.58 55.55
CA GLY A 582 22.73 -9.24 56.16
C GLY A 582 22.58 -9.25 57.69
N ASN A 583 23.71 -9.08 58.40
CA ASN A 583 23.86 -9.01 59.86
C ASN A 583 23.73 -10.34 60.65
N CYS A 584 23.79 -11.51 60.00
CA CYS A 584 23.77 -12.81 60.70
C CYS A 584 24.99 -13.65 60.26
N VAL A 585 26.03 -13.71 61.11
CA VAL A 585 27.35 -14.30 60.78
C VAL A 585 27.75 -15.36 61.80
N GLY A 586 28.14 -16.54 61.30
CA GLY A 586 28.65 -17.65 62.10
C GLY A 586 29.27 -18.75 61.23
N SER A 587 30.04 -19.64 61.85
CA SER A 587 30.69 -20.79 61.20
C SER A 587 30.56 -22.03 62.08
N SER A 588 29.87 -23.05 61.58
CA SER A 588 29.60 -24.29 62.32
C SER A 588 29.97 -25.52 61.48
N THR A 589 30.13 -26.67 62.14
CA THR A 589 30.64 -27.91 61.52
C THR A 589 29.57 -29.00 61.54
N LEU A 590 29.37 -29.71 60.43
CA LEU A 590 28.28 -30.68 60.30
C LEU A 590 28.53 -31.95 61.12
N SER A 591 27.65 -32.20 62.09
CA SER A 591 27.82 -33.26 63.10
C SER A 591 27.42 -34.66 62.60
N ARG A 592 26.44 -34.72 61.70
CA ARG A 592 26.07 -35.87 60.87
C ARG A 592 25.71 -35.32 59.49
N GLY A 593 26.02 -36.08 58.45
CA GLY A 593 25.76 -35.68 57.08
C GLY A 593 25.86 -36.88 56.13
N GLN A 594 24.81 -37.13 55.35
CA GLN A 594 24.68 -38.31 54.48
C GLN A 594 24.02 -37.95 53.15
N VAL A 595 24.54 -38.52 52.05
CA VAL A 595 23.96 -38.42 50.70
C VAL A 595 23.81 -39.82 50.11
N ILE A 596 22.59 -40.17 49.68
CA ILE A 596 22.26 -41.44 49.00
C ILE A 596 21.16 -41.12 47.98
N ASP A 597 21.28 -41.62 46.75
CA ASP A 597 20.24 -41.60 45.71
C ASP A 597 19.50 -40.25 45.57
N SER A 598 20.26 -39.16 45.47
CA SER A 598 19.83 -37.76 45.41
C SER A 598 19.17 -37.15 46.67
N ALA A 599 19.06 -37.88 47.78
CA ALA A 599 18.69 -37.31 49.08
C ALA A 599 19.93 -36.78 49.85
N LEU A 600 19.75 -35.73 50.65
CA LEU A 600 20.74 -35.08 51.51
C LEU A 600 20.14 -34.85 52.91
N THR A 601 20.78 -35.39 53.94
CA THR A 601 20.39 -35.19 55.35
C THR A 601 21.57 -34.73 56.20
N PHE A 602 21.37 -33.76 57.10
CA PHE A 602 22.41 -33.31 58.05
C PHE A 602 21.86 -32.68 59.35
N THR A 603 22.75 -32.44 60.33
CA THR A 603 22.41 -31.83 61.63
C THR A 603 23.42 -30.77 62.07
N LEU A 604 22.91 -29.58 62.39
CA LEU A 604 23.67 -28.41 62.87
C LEU A 604 23.84 -28.44 64.40
N PRO A 605 25.08 -28.36 64.94
CA PRO A 605 25.35 -28.46 66.37
C PRO A 605 25.48 -27.08 67.06
N ASP A 606 24.48 -26.23 66.90
CA ASP A 606 24.39 -24.94 67.61
C ASP A 606 23.54 -25.07 68.90
N ALA A 607 23.27 -23.96 69.60
CA ALA A 607 22.55 -23.97 70.88
C ALA A 607 21.12 -24.55 70.80
N PHE A 608 20.55 -24.56 69.59
CA PHE A 608 19.29 -25.21 69.24
C PHE A 608 19.59 -26.15 68.06
N PRO A 609 19.39 -27.48 68.19
CA PRO A 609 19.74 -28.41 67.12
C PRO A 609 18.76 -28.28 65.96
N CYS A 610 19.27 -27.95 64.78
CA CYS A 610 18.54 -27.96 63.52
C CYS A 610 18.88 -29.20 62.70
N HIS A 611 17.86 -29.89 62.20
CA HIS A 611 17.99 -31.02 61.29
C HIS A 611 17.45 -30.64 59.91
N PHE A 612 18.23 -30.90 58.87
CA PHE A 612 17.80 -30.75 57.47
C PHE A 612 17.63 -32.13 56.82
N ASP A 613 16.54 -32.28 56.06
CA ASP A 613 16.27 -33.39 55.15
C ASP A 613 15.77 -32.82 53.81
N GLY A 614 16.32 -33.27 52.69
CA GLY A 614 16.01 -32.71 51.37
C GLY A 614 16.58 -33.50 50.20
N THR A 615 16.35 -32.97 49.00
CA THR A 615 16.76 -33.57 47.72
C THR A 615 17.67 -32.63 46.94
N LEU A 616 18.67 -33.21 46.29
CA LEU A 616 19.58 -32.59 45.34
C LEU A 616 19.05 -32.80 43.92
N ALA A 617 19.10 -31.78 43.07
CA ALA A 617 18.60 -31.83 41.70
C ALA A 617 19.60 -31.22 40.71
N GLY A 618 19.71 -31.86 39.55
CA GLY A 618 20.73 -31.61 38.52
C GLY A 618 21.89 -32.60 38.62
N ASP A 619 22.62 -32.75 37.52
CA ASP A 619 23.85 -33.53 37.42
C ASP A 619 24.90 -32.70 36.63
N PRO A 620 25.95 -32.16 37.27
CA PRO A 620 26.11 -32.03 38.73
C PRO A 620 24.98 -31.21 39.38
N PRO A 621 24.77 -31.29 40.71
CA PRO A 621 23.62 -30.71 41.36
C PRO A 621 23.70 -29.19 41.36
N THR A 622 22.65 -28.54 40.87
CA THR A 622 22.55 -27.07 40.77
C THR A 622 21.44 -26.48 41.64
N ARG A 623 20.59 -27.34 42.25
CA ARG A 623 19.49 -26.96 43.14
C ARG A 623 19.39 -27.95 44.31
N PHE A 624 19.11 -27.46 45.51
CA PHE A 624 18.67 -28.30 46.63
C PHE A 624 17.32 -27.80 47.16
N THR A 625 16.46 -28.74 47.57
CA THR A 625 15.11 -28.46 48.08
C THR A 625 14.79 -29.40 49.23
N GLY A 626 14.41 -28.88 50.40
CA GLY A 626 14.14 -29.70 51.58
C GLY A 626 13.43 -28.96 52.70
N THR A 627 13.37 -29.59 53.86
CA THR A 627 12.85 -29.02 55.10
C THR A 627 13.93 -29.00 56.18
N GLU A 628 14.12 -27.82 56.77
CA GLU A 628 14.82 -27.65 58.04
C GLU A 628 13.79 -27.73 59.17
N THR A 629 14.08 -28.48 60.25
CA THR A 629 13.37 -28.31 61.53
C THR A 629 14.35 -28.05 62.67
N CYS A 630 14.06 -27.04 63.48
CA CYS A 630 14.86 -26.63 64.63
C CYS A 630 14.03 -26.73 65.91
N ASP A 631 14.57 -27.35 66.95
CA ASP A 631 13.96 -27.34 68.29
C ASP A 631 14.32 -26.07 69.03
N THR A 632 13.33 -25.20 69.32
CA THR A 632 13.53 -23.91 70.02
C THR A 632 12.92 -23.93 71.43
N ASP A 633 13.25 -22.94 72.26
CA ASP A 633 12.65 -22.74 73.60
C ASP A 633 11.10 -22.66 73.60
N VAL A 634 10.48 -22.39 72.45
CA VAL A 634 9.01 -22.32 72.27
C VAL A 634 8.43 -23.48 71.45
N GLY A 635 9.26 -24.50 71.13
CA GLY A 635 8.87 -25.72 70.41
C GLY A 635 9.60 -25.90 69.07
N THR A 636 9.33 -27.02 68.40
CA THR A 636 9.89 -27.37 67.09
C THR A 636 9.31 -26.48 65.98
N VAL A 637 10.18 -25.83 65.21
CA VAL A 637 9.81 -24.99 64.04
C VAL A 637 10.33 -25.66 62.77
N THR A 638 9.45 -25.91 61.80
CA THR A 638 9.81 -26.45 60.47
C THR A 638 9.68 -25.38 59.39
N ARG A 639 10.65 -25.32 58.46
CA ARG A 639 10.71 -24.40 57.32
C ARG A 639 11.05 -25.18 56.05
N ALA A 640 10.45 -24.80 54.92
CA ALA A 640 10.90 -25.26 53.60
C ALA A 640 12.05 -24.36 53.10
N ILE A 641 13.09 -24.97 52.53
CA ILE A 641 14.26 -24.27 51.98
C ILE A 641 14.46 -24.71 50.53
N GLU A 642 14.68 -23.74 49.65
CA GLU A 642 15.24 -23.93 48.31
C GLU A 642 16.50 -23.08 48.16
N ALA A 643 17.57 -23.67 47.62
CA ALA A 643 18.79 -22.96 47.24
C ALA A 643 19.36 -23.46 45.91
N ARG A 644 20.20 -22.63 45.28
CA ARG A 644 20.78 -22.87 43.96
C ARG A 644 22.27 -22.53 43.92
N ARG A 645 23.05 -23.32 43.21
CA ARG A 645 24.53 -23.19 43.12
C ARG A 645 24.90 -21.90 42.40
N HIS A 646 25.79 -21.08 42.99
CA HIS A 646 26.12 -19.76 42.46
C HIS A 646 27.14 -19.85 41.32
N GLU A 647 26.67 -19.84 40.07
CA GLU A 647 27.55 -19.97 38.91
C GLU A 647 28.07 -18.62 38.41
N PRO A 648 29.41 -18.41 38.36
CA PRO A 648 30.01 -17.14 37.94
C PRO A 648 29.91 -16.93 36.43
N ALA A 649 29.78 -15.68 35.97
CA ALA A 649 29.72 -15.39 34.54
C ALA A 649 31.00 -15.88 33.79
N GLY A 650 30.81 -16.84 32.89
CA GLY A 650 31.80 -17.25 31.91
C GLY A 650 31.83 -16.31 30.71
N ALA A 651 30.65 -15.89 30.25
CA ALA A 651 30.49 -14.96 29.14
C ALA A 651 29.30 -14.01 29.35
N VAL A 652 29.37 -12.86 28.70
CA VAL A 652 28.24 -11.94 28.53
C VAL A 652 28.10 -11.67 27.03
N ALA A 653 26.89 -11.80 26.51
CA ALA A 653 26.54 -11.39 25.15
C ALA A 653 25.48 -10.28 25.21
N ILE A 654 25.41 -9.46 24.18
CA ILE A 654 24.27 -8.56 23.94
C ILE A 654 23.52 -9.11 22.72
N ARG A 655 22.17 -9.06 22.76
CA ARG A 655 21.32 -9.42 21.62
C ARG A 655 20.46 -8.22 21.19
N PRO A 656 20.47 -7.86 19.89
CA PRO A 656 21.31 -8.40 18.82
C PRO A 656 22.80 -8.08 18.99
N ALA A 657 23.70 -8.81 18.31
CA ALA A 657 25.15 -8.58 18.40
C ALA A 657 25.63 -7.35 17.59
N SER A 658 24.80 -6.89 16.65
CA SER A 658 24.92 -5.60 16.00
C SER A 658 23.54 -4.97 15.83
N LEU A 659 23.47 -3.64 15.90
CA LEU A 659 22.23 -2.87 15.88
C LEU A 659 22.40 -1.67 14.94
N THR A 660 21.51 -1.55 13.96
CA THR A 660 21.37 -0.33 13.16
C THR A 660 20.13 0.42 13.61
N ILE A 661 20.27 1.71 13.94
CA ILE A 661 19.16 2.59 14.35
C ILE A 661 19.19 3.89 13.57
N ILE A 662 18.02 4.48 13.40
CA ILE A 662 17.88 5.84 12.86
C ILE A 662 18.23 6.86 13.95
N LEU A 663 18.81 7.99 13.56
CA LEU A 663 19.05 9.14 14.43
C LEU A 663 17.78 9.55 15.20
N GLY A 664 17.87 9.67 16.53
CA GLY A 664 16.74 9.94 17.42
C GLY A 664 15.98 8.69 17.90
N ALA A 665 16.09 7.56 17.20
CA ALA A 665 15.41 6.34 17.61
C ALA A 665 16.08 5.67 18.83
N SER A 666 15.27 4.97 19.63
CA SER A 666 15.72 4.20 20.79
C SER A 666 15.24 2.75 20.72
N VAL A 667 16.15 1.80 20.98
CA VAL A 667 15.86 0.35 20.99
C VAL A 667 16.31 -0.25 22.31
N GLY A 668 15.44 -1.07 22.93
CA GLY A 668 15.82 -1.90 24.07
C GLY A 668 16.60 -3.12 23.59
N VAL A 669 17.78 -3.36 24.15
CA VAL A 669 18.58 -4.57 23.90
C VAL A 669 18.72 -5.38 25.18
N SER A 670 18.94 -6.68 25.05
CA SER A 670 19.06 -7.59 26.20
C SER A 670 20.49 -8.08 26.33
N SER A 671 21.05 -7.99 27.53
CA SER A 671 22.21 -8.81 27.90
C SER A 671 21.77 -10.27 28.08
N PHE A 672 22.67 -11.19 27.77
CA PHE A 672 22.52 -12.62 28.03
C PHE A 672 23.80 -13.08 28.72
N VAL A 673 23.71 -13.37 30.02
CA VAL A 673 24.84 -13.86 30.82
C VAL A 673 24.85 -15.38 30.74
N GLN A 674 26.02 -15.96 30.51
CA GLN A 674 26.23 -17.40 30.55
C GLN A 674 27.27 -17.74 31.61
N ASP A 675 27.11 -18.90 32.26
CA ASP A 675 28.15 -19.50 33.09
C ASP A 675 29.35 -19.97 32.23
N THR A 676 30.35 -20.60 32.85
CA THR A 676 31.51 -21.16 32.13
C THR A 676 31.19 -22.42 31.31
N ALA A 677 29.99 -23.00 31.45
CA ALA A 677 29.47 -24.11 30.67
C ALA A 677 28.51 -23.67 29.54
N GLY A 678 28.24 -22.37 29.39
CA GLY A 678 27.34 -21.81 28.38
C GLY A 678 25.85 -21.77 28.74
N ARG A 679 25.44 -22.08 29.97
CA ARG A 679 24.03 -22.07 30.39
C ARG A 679 23.61 -20.66 30.86
N PRO A 680 22.35 -20.23 30.63
CA PRO A 680 21.89 -18.89 30.99
C PRO A 680 21.85 -18.65 32.50
N VAL A 681 22.44 -17.54 32.95
CA VAL A 681 22.39 -17.08 34.34
C VAL A 681 21.42 -15.91 34.44
N PHE A 682 20.33 -16.10 35.19
CA PHE A 682 19.26 -15.12 35.36
C PHE A 682 19.48 -14.22 36.59
N GLY A 683 18.82 -13.07 36.64
CA GLY A 683 18.82 -12.17 37.81
C GLY A 683 20.03 -11.23 37.93
N ARG A 684 21.15 -11.49 37.26
CA ARG A 684 22.31 -10.57 37.23
C ARG A 684 21.97 -9.31 36.41
N VAL A 685 22.15 -8.13 37.00
CA VAL A 685 21.96 -6.83 36.33
C VAL A 685 23.29 -6.39 35.69
N PRO A 686 23.36 -6.14 34.37
CA PRO A 686 24.55 -5.62 33.72
C PRO A 686 24.80 -4.14 34.00
N ALA A 687 26.07 -3.76 34.16
CA ALA A 687 26.49 -2.38 34.04
C ALA A 687 26.69 -2.05 32.55
N TRP A 688 25.90 -1.11 32.02
CA TRP A 688 25.96 -0.69 30.61
C TRP A 688 26.91 0.50 30.39
N SER A 689 27.55 0.56 29.22
CA SER A 689 28.32 1.72 28.78
C SER A 689 28.37 1.86 27.26
N SER A 690 28.84 3.01 26.78
CA SER A 690 29.08 3.33 25.36
C SER A 690 30.50 3.88 25.21
N ASP A 691 31.23 3.44 24.18
CA ASP A 691 32.54 4.01 23.84
C ASP A 691 32.46 5.43 23.27
N ASN A 692 31.30 5.79 22.69
CA ASN A 692 31.05 7.06 22.02
C ASN A 692 29.63 7.57 22.34
N PRO A 693 29.41 8.15 23.54
CA PRO A 693 28.13 8.72 23.94
C PRO A 693 27.60 9.83 23.02
N ALA A 694 28.47 10.48 22.24
CA ALA A 694 28.06 11.50 21.26
C ALA A 694 27.37 10.89 20.02
N VAL A 695 27.65 9.62 19.70
CA VAL A 695 26.96 8.86 18.64
C VAL A 695 25.79 8.07 19.21
N ALA A 696 25.96 7.32 20.29
CA ALA A 696 24.88 6.57 20.92
C ALA A 696 25.04 6.47 22.45
N VAL A 697 23.95 6.68 23.18
CA VAL A 697 23.86 6.49 24.64
C VAL A 697 23.08 5.22 24.99
N VAL A 698 23.29 4.68 26.19
CA VAL A 698 22.55 3.53 26.72
C VAL A 698 22.15 3.81 28.17
N SER A 699 20.94 3.40 28.56
CA SER A 699 20.46 3.46 29.95
C SER A 699 20.85 2.22 30.75
N ASP A 700 20.76 2.29 32.08
CA ASP A 700 20.94 1.15 33.00
C ASP A 700 19.98 -0.02 32.69
N SER A 701 18.85 0.28 32.04
CA SER A 701 17.87 -0.69 31.55
C SER A 701 18.14 -1.25 30.14
N GLY A 702 19.31 -0.98 29.55
CA GLY A 702 19.69 -1.48 28.23
C GLY A 702 18.99 -0.80 27.05
N ARG A 703 18.45 0.42 27.21
CA ARG A 703 17.80 1.17 26.13
C ARG A 703 18.82 2.06 25.43
N VAL A 704 19.25 1.64 24.24
CA VAL A 704 20.21 2.35 23.39
C VAL A 704 19.48 3.42 22.58
N THR A 705 20.04 4.62 22.45
CA THR A 705 19.46 5.75 21.69
C THR A 705 20.51 6.40 20.80
N GLY A 706 20.19 6.63 19.52
CA GLY A 706 21.08 7.25 18.54
C GLY A 706 21.08 8.78 18.65
N VAL A 707 22.23 9.37 18.97
CA VAL A 707 22.43 10.81 19.27
C VAL A 707 23.08 11.55 18.09
N ALA A 708 23.99 10.91 17.35
CA ALA A 708 24.57 11.45 16.11
C ALA A 708 24.83 10.32 15.10
N VAL A 709 24.90 10.66 13.82
CA VAL A 709 25.22 9.68 12.75
C VAL A 709 26.66 9.20 12.88
N GLY A 710 26.88 7.89 12.88
CA GLY A 710 28.21 7.29 13.07
C GLY A 710 28.15 5.88 13.64
N THR A 711 29.25 5.43 14.24
CA THR A 711 29.36 4.13 14.92
C THR A 711 29.78 4.29 16.37
N ALA A 712 29.23 3.42 17.23
CA ALA A 712 29.58 3.28 18.65
C ALA A 712 29.53 1.80 19.05
N THR A 713 30.21 1.44 20.14
CA THR A 713 30.17 0.12 20.76
C THR A 713 29.48 0.23 22.11
N ILE A 714 28.35 -0.48 22.25
CA ILE A 714 27.66 -0.63 23.54
C ILE A 714 28.24 -1.85 24.25
N SER A 715 28.54 -1.70 25.54
CA SER A 715 29.10 -2.76 26.38
C SER A 715 28.17 -3.06 27.54
N ALA A 716 28.11 -4.34 27.95
CA ALA A 716 27.39 -4.84 29.11
C ALA A 716 28.37 -5.63 29.98
N THR A 717 28.54 -5.22 31.23
CA THR A 717 29.53 -5.82 32.16
C THR A 717 28.84 -6.53 33.32
N VAL A 718 29.19 -7.79 33.55
CA VAL A 718 28.71 -8.63 34.68
C VAL A 718 29.88 -9.46 35.20
N ASP A 719 30.10 -9.45 36.52
CA ASP A 719 31.19 -10.17 37.21
C ASP A 719 32.60 -9.93 36.59
N GLY A 720 32.83 -8.75 35.99
CA GLY A 720 34.07 -8.40 35.27
C GLY A 720 34.18 -8.96 33.84
N ARG A 721 33.21 -9.76 33.37
CA ARG A 721 33.06 -10.13 31.95
C ARG A 721 32.35 -9.01 31.19
N VAL A 722 32.81 -8.71 29.98
CA VAL A 722 32.22 -7.68 29.10
C VAL A 722 31.70 -8.34 27.83
N GLY A 723 30.42 -8.13 27.52
CA GLY A 723 29.83 -8.39 26.21
C GLY A 723 29.67 -7.09 25.44
N THR A 724 29.88 -7.11 24.12
CA THR A 724 29.82 -5.91 23.27
C THR A 724 28.81 -6.07 22.12
N MET A 725 28.28 -4.94 21.66
CA MET A 725 27.41 -4.81 20.49
C MET A 725 27.84 -3.59 19.67
N ALA A 726 28.03 -3.79 18.37
CA ALA A 726 28.28 -2.69 17.44
C ALA A 726 26.98 -1.97 17.09
N VAL A 727 26.92 -0.65 17.31
CA VAL A 727 25.79 0.22 16.97
C VAL A 727 26.18 1.11 15.80
N THR A 728 25.36 1.10 14.75
CA THR A 728 25.46 2.06 13.63
C THR A 728 24.24 2.97 13.65
N VAL A 729 24.45 4.26 13.86
CA VAL A 729 23.41 5.28 13.82
C VAL A 729 23.39 5.91 12.44
N GLN A 730 22.27 5.83 11.75
CA GLN A 730 22.14 6.28 10.35
C GLN A 730 21.14 7.43 10.19
N SER A 731 21.32 8.21 9.12
CA SER A 731 20.31 9.14 8.63
C SER A 731 19.13 8.36 8.06
N LEU A 732 17.90 8.75 8.41
CA LEU A 732 16.75 8.47 7.54
C LEU A 732 16.91 9.29 6.26
N VAL A 733 16.62 8.67 5.12
CA VAL A 733 16.74 9.24 3.78
C VAL A 733 15.38 9.14 3.10
N PHE A 734 14.85 10.27 2.66
CA PHE A 734 13.54 10.40 2.03
C PHE A 734 13.72 10.64 0.52
N THR A 735 12.79 10.11 -0.28
CA THR A 735 12.76 10.32 -1.75
C THR A 735 11.90 11.52 -2.17
N SER A 736 11.01 11.98 -1.30
CA SER A 736 10.05 13.07 -1.53
C SER A 736 9.59 13.67 -0.21
N VAL A 737 9.14 14.92 -0.23
CA VAL A 737 8.46 15.59 0.89
C VAL A 737 7.21 16.31 0.39
N SER A 738 6.16 16.37 1.21
CA SER A 738 4.89 17.02 0.87
C SER A 738 4.24 17.57 2.13
N SER A 739 3.66 18.76 2.01
CA SER A 739 2.95 19.50 3.07
C SER A 739 1.57 19.93 2.55
N GLY A 740 0.55 19.95 3.40
CA GLY A 740 -0.83 20.29 3.03
C GLY A 740 -1.79 20.29 4.23
N TYR A 741 -3.11 20.26 3.98
CA TYR A 741 -4.13 20.34 5.04
C TYR A 741 -5.21 19.25 4.89
N VAL A 742 -5.02 18.09 5.53
CA VAL A 742 -5.96 16.95 5.50
C VAL A 742 -5.96 16.12 6.78
N ASN A 743 -7.15 15.63 7.16
CA ASN A 743 -7.34 14.62 8.21
C ASN A 743 -7.26 13.18 7.64
N ALA A 744 -6.35 12.93 6.68
CA ALA A 744 -6.26 11.69 5.92
C ALA A 744 -4.82 11.35 5.54
N GLY A 745 -4.33 10.19 6.02
CA GLY A 745 -3.02 9.64 5.66
C GLY A 745 -3.12 8.54 4.62
N VAL A 746 -2.01 8.25 3.92
CA VAL A 746 -1.95 7.14 2.94
C VAL A 746 -0.60 6.45 2.95
N SER A 747 -0.48 5.40 3.78
CA SER A 747 0.66 4.48 3.68
C SER A 747 0.67 3.82 2.30
N THR A 748 1.77 3.99 1.57
CA THR A 748 2.12 3.16 0.41
C THR A 748 3.02 2.02 0.88
N ASP A 749 3.46 1.11 -0.01
CA ASP A 749 4.37 0.02 0.39
C ASP A 749 5.80 0.51 0.75
N SER A 750 6.09 1.80 0.52
CA SER A 750 7.30 2.46 0.99
C SER A 750 7.13 2.95 2.43
N ALA A 751 8.19 2.92 3.24
CA ALA A 751 8.19 3.43 4.61
C ALA A 751 7.94 4.96 4.63
N ALA A 752 6.67 5.33 4.74
CA ALA A 752 6.19 6.71 4.75
C ALA A 752 5.82 7.14 6.17
N TYR A 753 6.22 8.36 6.53
CA TYR A 753 6.08 8.94 7.86
C TYR A 753 5.14 10.15 7.79
N TYR A 754 4.35 10.36 8.85
CA TYR A 754 3.31 11.39 8.91
C TYR A 754 3.34 12.09 10.26
N TRP A 755 3.00 13.37 10.27
CA TRP A 755 2.94 14.22 11.45
C TRP A 755 1.75 15.20 11.30
N GLY A 756 1.09 15.51 12.41
CA GLY A 756 -0.16 16.31 12.43
C GLY A 756 -1.36 15.51 12.94
N ASP A 757 -2.57 15.98 12.63
CA ASP A 757 -3.82 15.27 12.95
C ASP A 757 -3.86 13.89 12.27
N ALA A 758 -4.36 12.90 13.00
CA ALA A 758 -3.85 11.53 12.90
C ALA A 758 -4.01 10.86 11.51
N PRO A 759 -2.96 10.17 11.01
CA PRO A 759 -3.02 9.41 9.76
C PRO A 759 -3.88 8.15 9.94
N PHE A 760 -5.10 8.16 9.41
CA PHE A 760 -5.84 6.92 9.19
C PHE A 760 -5.12 6.09 8.10
N PRO A 761 -4.73 4.82 8.36
CA PRO A 761 -4.19 3.96 7.32
C PRO A 761 -5.29 3.59 6.31
N VAL A 762 -4.91 3.37 5.04
CA VAL A 762 -5.87 2.95 4.01
C VAL A 762 -6.24 1.48 4.19
N GLY A 763 -7.23 1.24 5.04
CA GLY A 763 -7.82 -0.09 5.22
C GLY A 763 -8.31 -0.66 3.89
N GLY A 764 -7.86 -1.87 3.56
CA GLY A 764 -8.20 -2.56 2.31
C GLY A 764 -7.05 -2.75 1.31
N GLY A 765 -5.83 -2.26 1.59
CA GLY A 765 -4.64 -2.57 0.77
C GLY A 765 -4.58 -1.88 -0.59
N LEU A 766 -5.25 -0.73 -0.73
CA LEU A 766 -5.28 0.08 -1.95
C LEU A 766 -3.90 0.70 -2.24
N LYS A 767 -3.16 0.12 -3.18
CA LYS A 767 -1.82 0.59 -3.59
C LYS A 767 -1.94 1.78 -4.56
N LEU A 768 -1.74 2.99 -4.05
CA LEU A 768 -1.64 4.19 -4.87
C LEU A 768 -0.25 4.30 -5.51
N ALA A 769 -0.21 4.51 -6.83
CA ALA A 769 1.00 4.81 -7.60
C ALA A 769 1.34 6.31 -7.57
N SER A 770 0.35 7.18 -7.32
CA SER A 770 0.56 8.59 -7.02
C SER A 770 -0.51 9.11 -6.06
N PHE A 771 -0.18 10.14 -5.28
CA PHE A 771 -1.05 10.75 -4.27
C PHE A 771 -0.82 12.26 -4.24
N GLN A 772 -1.88 13.04 -4.01
CA GLN A 772 -1.85 14.50 -3.89
C GLN A 772 -2.74 14.96 -2.73
N VAL A 773 -2.21 15.92 -1.98
CA VAL A 773 -2.87 16.58 -0.85
C VAL A 773 -3.21 18.00 -1.29
N GLY A 774 -4.49 18.35 -1.21
CA GLY A 774 -4.97 19.72 -1.45
C GLY A 774 -5.12 20.52 -0.16
N PHE A 775 -5.85 21.63 -0.27
CA PHE A 775 -6.20 22.50 0.85
C PHE A 775 -7.37 21.98 1.70
N GLY A 776 -8.09 20.96 1.24
CA GLY A 776 -9.19 20.32 1.99
C GLY A 776 -9.70 18.98 1.41
N GLN A 777 -9.18 18.56 0.26
CA GLN A 777 -9.42 17.25 -0.34
C GLN A 777 -8.10 16.52 -0.62
N ALA A 778 -8.08 15.20 -0.47
CA ALA A 778 -6.99 14.32 -0.91
C ALA A 778 -7.47 13.39 -2.02
N CYS A 779 -6.61 13.13 -3.00
CA CYS A 779 -6.85 12.17 -4.08
C CYS A 779 -5.56 11.47 -4.49
N GLY A 780 -5.65 10.27 -5.03
CA GLY A 780 -4.54 9.60 -5.68
C GLY A 780 -4.98 8.59 -6.74
N LEU A 781 -4.02 8.03 -7.46
CA LEU A 781 -4.24 7.11 -8.56
C LEU A 781 -3.65 5.74 -8.23
N VAL A 782 -4.35 4.66 -8.55
CA VAL A 782 -3.75 3.32 -8.62
C VAL A 782 -2.93 3.17 -9.91
N ALA A 783 -2.12 2.11 -10.04
CA ALA A 783 -1.29 1.87 -11.23
C ALA A 783 -2.07 1.80 -12.57
N GLY A 784 -3.38 1.50 -12.55
CA GLY A 784 -4.28 1.56 -13.71
C GLY A 784 -4.89 2.94 -13.99
N GLY A 785 -4.44 4.00 -13.30
CA GLY A 785 -4.91 5.38 -13.48
C GLY A 785 -6.30 5.71 -12.93
N ALA A 786 -7.02 4.73 -12.36
CA ALA A 786 -8.29 5.01 -11.67
C ALA A 786 -8.05 5.88 -10.43
N ALA A 787 -8.80 6.97 -10.31
CA ALA A 787 -8.67 7.90 -9.20
C ALA A 787 -9.48 7.46 -7.97
N TYR A 788 -8.92 7.67 -6.80
CA TYR A 788 -9.52 7.44 -5.50
C TYR A 788 -9.38 8.70 -4.66
N CYS A 789 -10.47 9.21 -4.09
CA CYS A 789 -10.49 10.45 -3.33
C CYS A 789 -11.13 10.27 -1.96
N TRP A 790 -10.64 11.03 -0.99
CA TRP A 790 -11.29 11.16 0.31
C TRP A 790 -12.45 12.16 0.20
N PRO A 791 -13.61 11.89 0.82
CA PRO A 791 -14.67 12.89 0.91
C PRO A 791 -14.21 14.06 1.79
N PRO A 792 -14.51 15.33 1.45
CA PRO A 792 -14.15 16.48 2.27
C PRO A 792 -14.60 16.34 3.73
N TYR A 793 -13.78 16.84 4.66
CA TYR A 793 -14.02 16.86 6.11
C TYR A 793 -14.26 15.48 6.78
N SER A 794 -14.07 14.37 6.05
CA SER A 794 -14.51 13.03 6.49
C SER A 794 -13.36 12.20 7.06
N ALA A 795 -12.94 12.54 8.27
CA ALA A 795 -11.94 11.78 9.02
C ALA A 795 -12.40 10.32 9.24
N GLY A 796 -11.47 9.36 9.05
CA GLY A 796 -11.73 7.93 9.26
C GLY A 796 -12.52 7.20 8.17
N VAL A 797 -12.84 7.86 7.05
CA VAL A 797 -13.54 7.23 5.91
C VAL A 797 -12.53 6.74 4.87
N ALA A 798 -12.72 5.52 4.36
CA ALA A 798 -11.91 4.96 3.28
C ALA A 798 -12.10 5.76 1.96
N PRO A 799 -11.06 5.88 1.11
CA PRO A 799 -11.16 6.61 -0.14
C PRO A 799 -12.15 5.96 -1.09
N GLN A 800 -12.97 6.78 -1.74
CA GLN A 800 -13.97 6.32 -2.70
C GLN A 800 -13.38 6.36 -4.11
N LEU A 801 -13.65 5.30 -4.89
CA LEU A 801 -13.37 5.27 -6.33
C LEU A 801 -14.14 6.42 -6.99
N VAL A 802 -13.43 7.25 -7.74
CA VAL A 802 -14.04 8.34 -8.52
C VAL A 802 -14.87 7.71 -9.66
N PRO A 803 -16.18 7.96 -9.73
CA PRO A 803 -17.06 7.30 -10.70
C PRO A 803 -16.79 7.77 -12.14
N GLY A 804 -17.25 6.99 -13.12
CA GLY A 804 -17.14 7.32 -14.55
C GLY A 804 -16.08 6.53 -15.34
N GLY A 805 -15.26 5.72 -14.67
CA GLY A 805 -14.37 4.75 -15.34
C GLY A 805 -13.20 5.35 -16.12
N LEU A 806 -12.89 6.64 -15.91
CA LEU A 806 -11.76 7.31 -16.54
C LEU A 806 -10.42 6.87 -15.92
N SER A 807 -9.41 6.73 -16.78
CA SER A 807 -8.02 6.49 -16.38
C SER A 807 -7.21 7.78 -16.56
N PHE A 808 -6.63 8.25 -15.46
CA PHE A 808 -5.83 9.47 -15.39
C PHE A 808 -4.34 9.14 -15.32
N SER A 809 -3.49 9.99 -15.90
CA SER A 809 -2.03 9.97 -15.78
C SER A 809 -1.55 10.84 -14.61
N SER A 810 -2.32 11.87 -14.23
CA SER A 810 -2.10 12.66 -13.02
C SER A 810 -3.43 13.16 -12.44
N VAL A 811 -3.41 13.50 -11.15
CA VAL A 811 -4.52 14.14 -10.43
C VAL A 811 -3.97 15.34 -9.65
N THR A 812 -4.82 16.31 -9.33
CA THR A 812 -4.56 17.41 -8.40
C THR A 812 -5.82 17.66 -7.57
N ALA A 813 -5.68 18.12 -6.33
CA ALA A 813 -6.79 18.36 -5.40
C ALA A 813 -6.67 19.76 -4.77
N GLY A 814 -7.81 20.44 -4.61
CA GLY A 814 -7.92 21.77 -4.02
C GLY A 814 -8.59 21.75 -2.64
N TRP A 815 -9.44 22.72 -2.36
CA TRP A 815 -10.21 22.79 -1.11
C TRP A 815 -11.37 21.79 -1.05
N GLY A 816 -12.13 21.67 -2.13
CA GLY A 816 -13.31 20.79 -2.21
C GLY A 816 -13.57 20.24 -3.61
N HIS A 817 -12.60 20.39 -4.50
CA HIS A 817 -12.62 19.91 -5.88
C HIS A 817 -11.30 19.22 -6.22
N ALA A 818 -11.34 18.35 -7.22
CA ALA A 818 -10.16 17.70 -7.77
C ALA A 818 -10.25 17.66 -9.29
N CYS A 819 -9.09 17.56 -9.94
CA CYS A 819 -9.00 17.46 -11.39
C CYS A 819 -8.00 16.37 -11.79
N GLY A 820 -8.40 15.54 -12.75
CA GLY A 820 -7.60 14.48 -13.34
C GLY A 820 -7.24 14.81 -14.78
N LEU A 821 -5.99 14.55 -15.15
CA LEU A 821 -5.50 14.64 -16.51
C LEU A 821 -5.46 13.23 -17.11
N THR A 822 -6.10 13.01 -18.25
CA THR A 822 -6.01 11.73 -18.98
C THR A 822 -4.67 11.63 -19.74
N ALA A 823 -4.28 10.42 -20.14
CA ALA A 823 -3.10 10.22 -20.97
C ALA A 823 -3.12 10.98 -22.32
N ALA A 824 -4.31 11.36 -22.81
CA ALA A 824 -4.51 12.20 -23.99
C ALA A 824 -4.43 13.71 -23.72
N GLY A 825 -4.06 14.13 -22.49
CA GLY A 825 -4.04 15.54 -22.08
C GLY A 825 -5.42 16.17 -21.86
N LEU A 826 -6.51 15.43 -22.01
CA LEU A 826 -7.86 15.95 -21.69
C LEU A 826 -8.03 16.04 -20.18
N ALA A 827 -8.40 17.23 -19.70
CA ALA A 827 -8.65 17.52 -18.29
C ALA A 827 -10.12 17.29 -17.93
N TYR A 828 -10.36 16.65 -16.79
CA TYR A 828 -11.68 16.49 -16.17
C TYR A 828 -11.61 16.93 -14.71
N CYS A 829 -12.64 17.60 -14.21
CA CYS A 829 -12.71 18.06 -12.83
C CYS A 829 -14.02 17.60 -12.15
N TRP A 830 -14.02 17.51 -10.82
CA TRP A 830 -15.17 17.11 -10.01
C TRP A 830 -15.14 17.74 -8.61
N GLY A 831 -16.25 17.66 -7.89
CA GLY A 831 -16.44 18.22 -6.56
C GLY A 831 -17.18 19.56 -6.55
N GLN A 832 -16.80 20.43 -5.61
CA GLN A 832 -17.35 21.77 -5.44
C GLN A 832 -17.09 22.65 -6.67
N ASN A 833 -18.11 23.37 -7.14
CA ASN A 833 -18.01 24.25 -8.33
C ASN A 833 -18.61 25.65 -8.11
N ASP A 834 -18.83 26.07 -6.87
CA ASP A 834 -19.52 27.34 -6.55
C ASP A 834 -18.86 28.59 -7.18
N SER A 835 -17.57 28.51 -7.47
CA SER A 835 -16.76 29.56 -8.10
C SER A 835 -16.41 29.26 -9.58
N GLY A 836 -16.86 28.13 -10.15
CA GLY A 836 -16.48 27.68 -11.49
C GLY A 836 -15.15 26.91 -11.57
N GLN A 837 -14.61 26.46 -10.44
CA GLN A 837 -13.30 25.80 -10.33
C GLN A 837 -13.17 24.46 -11.09
N VAL A 838 -14.29 23.86 -11.50
CA VAL A 838 -14.34 22.70 -12.40
C VAL A 838 -14.07 23.12 -13.86
N GLY A 839 -14.39 24.36 -14.27
CA GLY A 839 -14.07 24.87 -15.61
C GLY A 839 -14.99 24.39 -16.74
N ASN A 840 -16.15 23.84 -16.41
CA ASN A 840 -17.10 23.25 -17.37
C ASN A 840 -18.18 24.23 -17.87
N GLY A 841 -18.18 25.49 -17.40
CA GLY A 841 -19.17 26.52 -17.74
C GLY A 841 -20.35 26.65 -16.76
N ASP A 842 -20.48 25.80 -15.74
CA ASP A 842 -21.52 25.91 -14.71
C ASP A 842 -20.97 26.30 -13.31
N ARG A 843 -21.85 26.28 -12.29
CA ARG A 843 -21.52 26.45 -10.87
C ARG A 843 -22.07 25.33 -9.96
N SER A 844 -22.56 24.25 -10.56
CA SER A 844 -23.23 23.15 -9.89
C SER A 844 -22.21 22.15 -9.34
N TYR A 845 -22.46 21.60 -8.15
CA TYR A 845 -21.61 20.53 -7.61
C TYR A 845 -21.57 19.31 -8.55
N GLN A 846 -20.37 18.82 -8.85
CA GLN A 846 -20.14 17.74 -9.81
C GLN A 846 -19.73 16.45 -9.08
N PRO A 847 -20.64 15.47 -8.88
CA PRO A 847 -20.33 14.23 -8.16
C PRO A 847 -19.43 13.25 -8.94
N ALA A 848 -19.10 13.55 -10.20
CA ALA A 848 -18.29 12.74 -11.09
C ALA A 848 -17.42 13.65 -11.98
N PRO A 849 -16.33 13.15 -12.60
CA PRO A 849 -15.49 13.92 -13.51
C PRO A 849 -16.26 14.40 -14.73
N VAL A 850 -16.32 15.72 -14.92
CA VAL A 850 -16.83 16.36 -16.13
C VAL A 850 -15.67 17.04 -16.87
N ALA A 851 -15.70 17.01 -18.20
CA ALA A 851 -14.64 17.57 -19.03
C ALA A 851 -14.56 19.10 -18.84
N VAL A 852 -13.33 19.61 -18.76
CA VAL A 852 -13.05 21.05 -18.76
C VAL A 852 -13.41 21.64 -20.14
N ALA A 853 -14.05 22.80 -20.16
CA ALA A 853 -14.54 23.41 -21.39
C ALA A 853 -13.41 23.94 -22.29
N GLY A 854 -13.70 24.09 -23.59
CA GLY A 854 -12.79 24.74 -24.56
C GLY A 854 -11.90 23.80 -25.37
N ASN A 855 -12.02 22.47 -25.20
CA ASN A 855 -11.26 21.45 -25.96
C ASN A 855 -9.72 21.60 -25.88
N LEU A 856 -9.23 22.09 -24.74
CA LEU A 856 -7.79 22.27 -24.49
C LEU A 856 -7.15 20.97 -24.02
N THR A 857 -5.96 20.65 -24.56
CA THR A 857 -5.09 19.59 -24.04
C THR A 857 -4.01 20.18 -23.14
N PHE A 858 -3.83 19.59 -21.96
CA PHE A 858 -2.90 20.02 -20.93
C PHE A 858 -1.78 18.99 -20.71
N THR A 859 -0.63 19.46 -20.23
CA THR A 859 0.51 18.64 -19.78
C THR A 859 0.61 18.58 -18.25
N SER A 860 0.06 19.57 -17.56
CA SER A 860 -0.03 19.64 -16.10
C SER A 860 -1.25 20.44 -15.66
N LEU A 861 -1.78 20.10 -14.49
CA LEU A 861 -2.87 20.78 -13.79
C LEU A 861 -2.44 21.05 -12.34
N SER A 862 -2.92 22.14 -11.76
CA SER A 862 -2.78 22.47 -10.35
C SER A 862 -4.06 23.13 -9.83
N ALA A 863 -4.65 22.56 -8.78
CA ALA A 863 -5.83 23.09 -8.11
C ALA A 863 -5.44 23.89 -6.86
N GLY A 864 -5.83 25.16 -6.82
CA GLY A 864 -5.75 26.00 -5.63
C GLY A 864 -6.98 25.83 -4.73
N TRP A 865 -7.33 26.85 -3.96
CA TRP A 865 -8.54 26.79 -3.12
C TRP A 865 -9.83 26.77 -3.96
N ARG A 866 -10.09 27.84 -4.70
CA ARG A 866 -11.33 28.02 -5.51
C ARG A 866 -11.03 28.29 -6.98
N HIS A 867 -9.81 27.99 -7.43
CA HIS A 867 -9.39 28.09 -8.82
C HIS A 867 -8.53 26.89 -9.20
N THR A 868 -8.42 26.67 -10.50
CA THR A 868 -7.59 25.63 -11.10
C THR A 868 -6.81 26.27 -12.24
N CYS A 869 -5.54 25.91 -12.37
CA CYS A 869 -4.68 26.32 -13.46
C CYS A 869 -4.10 25.09 -14.16
N GLY A 870 -3.69 25.25 -15.42
CA GLY A 870 -3.04 24.20 -16.19
C GLY A 870 -2.18 24.77 -17.31
N ILE A 871 -1.15 24.02 -17.70
CA ILE A 871 -0.31 24.35 -18.85
C ILE A 871 -0.78 23.51 -20.03
N ALA A 872 -1.17 24.18 -21.12
CA ALA A 872 -1.56 23.55 -22.36
C ALA A 872 -0.34 22.89 -23.05
N THR A 873 -0.57 21.96 -23.97
CA THR A 873 0.51 21.26 -24.72
C THR A 873 1.50 22.22 -25.42
N GLY A 874 1.07 23.43 -25.78
CA GLY A 874 1.94 24.47 -26.35
C GLY A 874 2.72 25.33 -25.34
N GLY A 875 2.66 25.05 -24.03
CA GLY A 875 3.32 25.82 -22.97
C GLY A 875 2.53 27.03 -22.44
N THR A 876 1.42 27.39 -23.07
CA THR A 876 0.52 28.47 -22.60
C THR A 876 -0.21 28.06 -21.32
N ALA A 877 -0.14 28.89 -20.28
CA ALA A 877 -0.92 28.69 -19.06
C ALA A 877 -2.36 29.20 -19.20
N TYR A 878 -3.32 28.45 -18.68
CA TYR A 878 -4.73 28.83 -18.53
C TYR A 878 -5.15 28.63 -17.07
N CYS A 879 -6.07 29.45 -16.58
CA CYS A 879 -6.68 29.32 -15.26
C CYS A 879 -8.20 29.54 -15.32
N TRP A 880 -8.94 28.99 -14.36
CA TRP A 880 -10.38 29.16 -14.20
C TRP A 880 -10.82 29.02 -12.74
N GLY A 881 -12.05 29.41 -12.43
CA GLY A 881 -12.58 29.53 -11.08
C GLY A 881 -12.56 30.96 -10.54
N ALA A 882 -12.43 31.10 -9.22
CA ALA A 882 -12.38 32.38 -8.51
C ALA A 882 -11.22 33.26 -8.97
N ASN A 883 -11.45 34.57 -9.01
CA ASN A 883 -10.46 35.55 -9.46
C ASN A 883 -10.45 36.86 -8.66
N LEU A 884 -11.10 36.92 -7.49
CA LEU A 884 -11.27 38.18 -6.73
C LEU A 884 -9.94 38.84 -6.36
N PHE A 885 -8.89 38.04 -6.20
CA PHE A 885 -7.52 38.48 -5.91
C PHE A 885 -6.63 38.43 -7.17
N PHE A 886 -7.17 38.43 -8.39
CA PHE A 886 -6.42 38.33 -9.66
C PHE A 886 -5.69 36.98 -9.91
N GLN A 887 -5.98 35.93 -9.14
CA GLN A 887 -5.26 34.64 -9.17
C GLN A 887 -5.31 33.87 -10.51
N LEU A 888 -6.23 34.22 -11.44
CA LEU A 888 -6.29 33.61 -12.77
C LEU A 888 -5.26 34.18 -13.75
N GLY A 889 -4.56 35.26 -13.41
CA GLY A 889 -3.47 35.78 -14.24
C GLY A 889 -3.92 36.50 -15.52
N ASN A 890 -5.22 36.65 -15.78
CA ASN A 890 -5.76 37.09 -17.06
C ASN A 890 -5.90 38.62 -17.25
N GLY A 891 -5.29 39.44 -16.37
CA GLY A 891 -5.43 40.90 -16.38
C GLY A 891 -6.75 41.43 -15.78
N THR A 892 -7.58 40.57 -15.18
CA THR A 892 -8.86 40.94 -14.54
C THR A 892 -8.97 40.31 -13.15
N ASN A 893 -9.89 40.81 -12.32
CA ASN A 893 -10.33 40.14 -11.09
C ASN A 893 -11.71 39.46 -11.24
N VAL A 894 -12.11 39.15 -12.48
CA VAL A 894 -13.43 38.55 -12.77
C VAL A 894 -13.32 37.03 -12.80
N THR A 895 -14.11 36.37 -11.95
CA THR A 895 -14.25 34.90 -11.84
C THR A 895 -14.69 34.31 -13.18
N SER A 896 -14.01 33.25 -13.65
CA SER A 896 -14.30 32.58 -14.93
C SER A 896 -14.77 31.15 -14.73
N LEU A 897 -15.86 30.75 -15.39
CA LEU A 897 -16.40 29.38 -15.33
C LEU A 897 -15.74 28.42 -16.33
N VAL A 898 -14.81 28.92 -17.15
CA VAL A 898 -14.10 28.19 -18.22
C VAL A 898 -12.63 28.66 -18.27
N PRO A 899 -11.70 27.87 -18.84
CA PRO A 899 -10.30 28.26 -18.98
C PRO A 899 -10.12 29.60 -19.70
N VAL A 900 -9.44 30.54 -19.05
CA VAL A 900 -8.94 31.79 -19.63
C VAL A 900 -7.41 31.80 -19.62
N ALA A 901 -6.79 32.30 -20.68
CA ALA A 901 -5.34 32.34 -20.78
C ALA A 901 -4.73 33.34 -19.80
N VAL A 902 -3.58 33.00 -19.23
CA VAL A 902 -2.76 33.90 -18.41
C VAL A 902 -2.18 35.00 -19.32
N ALA A 903 -2.25 36.26 -18.88
CA ALA A 903 -1.71 37.40 -19.60
C ALA A 903 -0.17 37.39 -19.54
N GLY A 904 0.47 37.71 -20.67
CA GLY A 904 1.94 37.66 -20.78
C GLY A 904 2.51 37.65 -22.20
N GLY A 905 1.69 37.70 -23.25
CA GLY A 905 2.16 37.94 -24.62
C GLY A 905 2.99 36.82 -25.25
N GLY A 906 2.85 35.57 -24.78
CA GLY A 906 3.56 34.40 -25.34
C GLY A 906 4.64 33.79 -24.45
N ILE A 907 4.72 34.18 -23.17
CA ILE A 907 5.54 33.47 -22.17
C ILE A 907 5.09 32.00 -22.09
N LEU A 908 6.04 31.07 -22.23
CA LEU A 908 5.79 29.62 -22.15
C LEU A 908 6.26 29.06 -20.80
N PHE A 909 5.32 28.43 -20.10
CA PHE A 909 5.53 27.83 -18.78
C PHE A 909 5.78 26.32 -18.88
N ARG A 910 6.55 25.78 -17.94
CA ARG A 910 6.79 24.33 -17.78
C ARG A 910 6.19 23.74 -16.51
N SER A 911 5.93 24.57 -15.51
CA SER A 911 5.27 24.20 -14.25
C SER A 911 4.47 25.37 -13.72
N ILE A 912 3.31 25.08 -13.14
CA ILE A 912 2.39 26.04 -12.52
C ILE A 912 1.86 25.46 -11.21
N VAL A 913 1.73 26.30 -10.19
CA VAL A 913 1.25 25.94 -8.85
C VAL A 913 0.23 26.99 -8.42
N ALA A 914 -1.00 26.53 -8.17
CA ALA A 914 -2.10 27.36 -7.68
C ALA A 914 -2.23 27.20 -6.15
N GLY A 915 -2.31 28.34 -5.44
CA GLY A 915 -2.36 28.41 -3.98
C GLY A 915 -3.73 28.78 -3.41
N PRO A 916 -3.76 29.40 -2.21
CA PRO A 916 -5.00 29.88 -1.59
C PRO A 916 -5.58 31.10 -2.32
N GLY A 917 -4.75 32.15 -2.50
CA GLY A 917 -5.11 33.43 -3.11
C GLY A 917 -4.24 33.86 -4.30
N HIS A 918 -3.16 33.12 -4.59
CA HIS A 918 -2.20 33.42 -5.64
C HIS A 918 -1.78 32.18 -6.44
N THR A 919 -1.04 32.39 -7.52
CA THR A 919 -0.56 31.38 -8.45
C THR A 919 0.86 31.73 -8.87
N CYS A 920 1.75 30.74 -8.93
CA CYS A 920 3.14 30.91 -9.37
C CYS A 920 3.47 29.92 -10.50
N ALA A 921 4.28 30.34 -11.48
CA ALA A 921 4.67 29.51 -12.62
C ALA A 921 6.12 29.76 -13.06
N ILE A 922 6.81 28.71 -13.50
CA ILE A 922 8.19 28.78 -13.98
C ILE A 922 8.22 28.61 -15.50
N THR A 923 8.94 29.49 -16.19
CA THR A 923 9.10 29.45 -17.65
C THR A 923 10.02 28.33 -18.10
N VAL A 924 9.97 28.00 -19.39
CA VAL A 924 10.97 27.12 -20.03
C VAL A 924 12.41 27.62 -19.85
N GLN A 925 12.62 28.92 -19.59
CA GLN A 925 13.93 29.53 -19.30
C GLN A 925 14.32 29.57 -17.81
N ASN A 926 13.59 28.89 -16.90
CA ASN A 926 13.81 28.93 -15.44
C ASN A 926 13.49 30.27 -14.76
N GLN A 927 12.72 31.17 -15.38
CA GLN A 927 12.26 32.40 -14.72
C GLN A 927 10.96 32.12 -13.97
N LEU A 928 10.86 32.57 -12.72
CA LEU A 928 9.66 32.44 -11.91
C LEU A 928 8.81 33.70 -12.04
N TYR A 929 7.50 33.53 -12.17
CA TYR A 929 6.49 34.58 -12.14
C TYR A 929 5.42 34.18 -11.12
N CYS A 930 4.89 35.16 -10.37
CA CYS A 930 3.77 34.95 -9.45
C CYS A 930 2.74 36.07 -9.65
N TRP A 931 1.46 35.74 -9.51
CA TRP A 931 0.34 36.67 -9.62
C TRP A 931 -0.82 36.25 -8.72
N GLY A 932 -1.64 37.21 -8.31
CA GLY A 932 -2.76 36.99 -7.41
C GLY A 932 -2.72 37.94 -6.23
N ASP A 933 -3.13 37.45 -5.05
CA ASP A 933 -2.98 38.20 -3.80
C ASP A 933 -1.52 38.57 -3.53
N TYR A 934 -1.34 39.71 -2.87
CA TYR A 934 -0.06 40.31 -2.48
C TYR A 934 -0.10 40.84 -1.04
N SER A 935 -1.15 40.51 -0.28
CA SER A 935 -1.44 41.04 1.07
C SER A 935 -0.33 40.76 2.09
N TYR A 936 0.47 39.71 1.88
CA TYR A 936 1.62 39.33 2.69
C TYR A 936 2.95 39.37 1.92
N GLY A 937 2.97 39.88 0.69
CA GLY A 937 4.16 39.95 -0.15
C GLY A 937 4.53 38.63 -0.86
N GLU A 938 3.62 37.67 -0.87
CA GLU A 938 3.70 36.30 -1.39
C GLU A 938 4.02 36.20 -2.90
N LEU A 939 3.91 37.31 -3.65
CA LEU A 939 4.36 37.42 -5.03
C LEU A 939 5.89 37.59 -5.17
N GLY A 940 6.59 38.06 -4.13
CA GLY A 940 8.06 38.16 -4.11
C GLY A 940 8.67 39.34 -4.88
N ILE A 941 7.85 40.30 -5.33
CA ILE A 941 8.26 41.42 -6.20
C ILE A 941 8.52 42.76 -5.45
N GLY A 942 8.43 42.78 -4.12
CA GLY A 942 8.59 44.00 -3.29
C GLY A 942 7.28 44.63 -2.83
N GLY A 943 6.14 44.18 -3.37
CA GLY A 943 4.79 44.60 -3.00
C GLY A 943 4.10 45.47 -4.05
N GLY A 944 2.77 45.56 -3.95
CA GLY A 944 1.93 46.25 -4.92
C GLY A 944 1.40 45.33 -6.04
N GLN A 945 0.28 45.73 -6.63
CA GLN A 945 -0.42 44.97 -7.67
C GLN A 945 0.05 45.38 -9.07
N GLU A 946 1.27 45.02 -9.45
CA GLU A 946 1.78 45.34 -10.79
C GLU A 946 1.17 44.43 -11.87
N TRP A 947 0.40 45.04 -12.77
CA TRP A 947 0.14 44.52 -14.12
C TRP A 947 1.02 45.33 -15.09
N PRO A 948 1.92 44.72 -15.88
CA PRO A 948 2.03 43.30 -16.25
C PRO A 948 2.88 42.44 -15.29
N VAL A 949 2.85 41.12 -15.52
CA VAL A 949 3.54 40.12 -14.68
C VAL A 949 5.07 40.30 -14.68
N VAL A 950 5.64 40.58 -13.50
CA VAL A 950 7.08 40.78 -13.27
C VAL A 950 7.76 39.45 -12.87
N PRO A 951 8.96 39.14 -13.37
CA PRO A 951 9.71 37.96 -12.91
C PRO A 951 10.29 38.16 -11.50
N VAL A 952 10.15 37.15 -10.66
CA VAL A 952 10.69 37.12 -9.30
C VAL A 952 12.22 37.05 -9.33
N ALA A 953 12.88 37.89 -8.52
CA ALA A 953 14.34 37.95 -8.42
C ALA A 953 14.95 36.71 -7.73
N GLY A 954 16.28 36.52 -7.84
CA GLY A 954 17.00 35.43 -7.16
C GLY A 954 17.03 34.08 -7.87
N GLY A 955 16.42 33.97 -9.06
CA GLY A 955 16.54 32.80 -9.93
C GLY A 955 17.91 32.72 -10.65
N PRO A 956 18.09 31.75 -11.59
CA PRO A 956 17.08 30.86 -12.16
C PRO A 956 16.57 29.77 -11.22
N PHE A 957 15.28 29.42 -11.37
CA PHE A 957 14.53 28.50 -10.51
C PHE A 957 14.32 27.11 -11.13
N ALA A 958 14.49 26.08 -10.31
CA ALA A 958 14.13 24.70 -10.63
C ALA A 958 12.65 24.45 -10.38
N SER A 959 12.19 24.70 -9.15
CA SER A 959 10.84 24.43 -8.64
C SER A 959 10.32 25.56 -7.74
N VAL A 960 8.99 25.62 -7.58
CA VAL A 960 8.26 26.52 -6.68
C VAL A 960 7.16 25.73 -5.98
N SER A 961 6.83 26.11 -4.75
CA SER A 961 5.71 25.61 -3.96
C SER A 961 4.99 26.81 -3.32
N VAL A 962 3.67 26.70 -3.24
CA VAL A 962 2.78 27.77 -2.79
C VAL A 962 1.93 27.24 -1.64
N GLY A 963 1.89 27.97 -0.53
CA GLY A 963 1.29 27.56 0.74
C GLY A 963 0.35 28.60 1.31
N GLY A 964 -0.15 28.34 2.52
CA GLY A 964 -1.09 29.21 3.22
C GLY A 964 -2.54 28.73 3.25
N PHE A 965 -3.46 29.64 3.53
CA PHE A 965 -4.91 29.41 3.59
C PHE A 965 -5.70 30.69 3.28
N VAL A 966 -7.04 30.64 3.40
CA VAL A 966 -7.93 31.80 3.38
C VAL A 966 -8.82 31.65 4.61
N GLU A 967 -8.80 32.63 5.52
CA GLU A 967 -9.72 32.60 6.66
C GLU A 967 -11.15 32.94 6.19
N TYR A 968 -12.19 32.56 6.95
CA TYR A 968 -13.57 32.66 6.50
C TYR A 968 -14.03 34.10 6.18
N ASP A 969 -13.30 35.12 6.67
CA ASP A 969 -13.49 36.52 6.30
C ASP A 969 -12.23 37.17 5.65
N GLN A 970 -12.26 37.19 4.32
CA GLN A 970 -11.81 38.27 3.43
C GLN A 970 -10.33 38.38 2.98
N TYR A 971 -9.32 37.84 3.66
CA TYR A 971 -7.93 37.87 3.16
C TYR A 971 -7.23 36.50 3.15
N PRO A 972 -6.68 36.07 2.00
CA PRO A 972 -5.70 34.99 1.93
C PRO A 972 -4.46 35.26 2.79
N TYR A 973 -3.93 34.21 3.40
CA TYR A 973 -2.63 34.20 4.08
C TYR A 973 -1.65 33.48 3.15
N GLY A 974 -0.69 34.21 2.57
CA GLY A 974 0.09 33.74 1.42
C GLY A 974 1.53 33.29 1.75
N HIS A 975 1.77 31.98 1.61
CA HIS A 975 3.07 31.30 1.55
C HIS A 975 3.71 31.15 0.15
N THR A 976 5.00 31.46 -0.08
CA THR A 976 5.72 30.98 -1.27
C THR A 976 7.16 30.58 -0.96
N CYS A 977 7.60 29.41 -1.45
CA CYS A 977 9.00 28.98 -1.42
C CYS A 977 9.43 28.44 -2.80
N ALA A 978 10.68 28.67 -3.18
CA ALA A 978 11.26 28.18 -4.42
C ALA A 978 12.69 27.67 -4.23
N VAL A 979 13.11 26.78 -5.13
CA VAL A 979 14.46 26.22 -5.16
C VAL A 979 15.15 26.67 -6.44
N THR A 980 16.34 27.27 -6.35
CA THR A 980 17.13 27.65 -7.53
C THR A 980 17.67 26.41 -8.26
N VAL A 981 18.13 26.57 -9.50
CA VAL A 981 18.82 25.46 -10.22
C VAL A 981 20.14 25.02 -9.56
N THR A 982 20.64 25.77 -8.57
CA THR A 982 21.79 25.41 -7.72
C THR A 982 21.38 24.78 -6.39
N GLY A 983 20.10 24.52 -6.17
CA GLY A 983 19.56 23.96 -4.93
C GLY A 983 19.40 24.95 -3.78
N SER A 984 19.54 26.26 -4.01
CA SER A 984 19.37 27.26 -2.96
C SER A 984 17.88 27.44 -2.64
N GLY A 985 17.48 27.26 -1.39
CA GLY A 985 16.12 27.50 -0.94
C GLY A 985 15.88 28.99 -0.67
N LEU A 986 14.85 29.56 -1.30
CA LEU A 986 14.39 30.93 -1.08
C LEU A 986 12.90 30.92 -0.71
N CYS A 987 12.48 31.69 0.29
CA CYS A 987 11.08 31.78 0.72
C CYS A 987 10.66 33.25 0.97
N TRP A 988 9.38 33.55 0.71
CA TRP A 988 8.77 34.88 0.90
C TRP A 988 7.25 34.77 1.11
N GLY A 989 6.61 35.90 1.40
CA GLY A 989 5.23 35.96 1.88
C GLY A 989 5.15 36.05 3.41
N ALA A 990 4.08 35.48 3.96
CA ALA A 990 3.79 35.46 5.38
C ALA A 990 4.84 34.63 6.17
N ASN A 991 5.10 35.04 7.41
CA ASN A 991 6.14 34.45 8.27
C ASN A 991 5.76 34.52 9.77
N GLY A 992 4.47 34.41 10.10
CA GLY A 992 3.97 34.61 11.47
C GLY A 992 4.43 33.54 12.46
N TYR A 993 4.65 32.31 11.98
CA TYR A 993 5.14 31.16 12.74
C TYR A 993 6.57 30.76 12.33
N GLY A 994 7.23 31.48 11.42
CA GLY A 994 8.57 31.16 10.93
C GLY A 994 8.60 30.37 9.62
N GLU A 995 7.49 30.37 8.87
CA GLU A 995 7.22 29.62 7.62
C GLU A 995 8.29 29.77 6.53
N LEU A 996 9.03 30.87 6.53
CA LEU A 996 10.07 31.15 5.54
C LEU A 996 11.42 30.53 5.92
N GLY A 997 11.62 30.13 7.18
CA GLY A 997 12.85 29.47 7.64
C GLY A 997 14.09 30.35 7.59
N ASP A 998 13.93 31.69 7.53
CA ASP A 998 15.01 32.66 7.32
C ASP A 998 15.71 33.10 8.63
N GLY A 999 15.39 32.45 9.76
CA GLY A 999 15.83 32.83 11.10
C GLY A 999 14.97 33.90 11.77
N SER A 1000 13.85 34.30 11.18
CA SER A 1000 12.93 35.30 11.73
C SER A 1000 11.46 34.90 11.62
N SER A 1001 10.60 35.61 12.35
CA SER A 1001 9.14 35.61 12.16
C SER A 1001 8.67 36.91 11.48
N THR A 1002 9.43 37.41 10.49
CA THR A 1002 9.15 38.67 9.79
C THR A 1002 8.74 38.39 8.35
N THR A 1003 7.53 38.81 7.98
CA THR A 1003 6.98 38.76 6.61
C THR A 1003 7.96 39.36 5.58
N ARG A 1004 8.06 38.75 4.39
CA ARG A 1004 9.01 39.15 3.35
C ARG A 1004 8.30 39.42 2.02
N GLY A 1005 8.38 40.65 1.52
CA GLY A 1005 7.90 41.01 0.18
C GLY A 1005 8.82 40.58 -0.98
N THR A 1006 9.99 40.04 -0.68
CA THR A 1006 11.00 39.56 -1.65
C THR A 1006 11.66 38.27 -1.14
N PRO A 1007 12.22 37.43 -2.04
CA PRO A 1007 12.85 36.16 -1.67
C PRO A 1007 13.96 36.32 -0.61
N ALA A 1008 13.75 35.75 0.57
CA ALA A 1008 14.76 35.60 1.62
C ALA A 1008 15.37 34.19 1.57
N ALA A 1009 16.65 34.06 1.95
CA ALA A 1009 17.33 32.77 1.95
C ALA A 1009 16.94 31.91 3.16
N VAL A 1010 16.62 30.64 2.91
CA VAL A 1010 16.38 29.64 3.97
C VAL A 1010 17.68 29.41 4.75
N ALA A 1011 17.59 29.41 6.08
CA ALA A 1011 18.75 29.37 6.98
C ALA A 1011 19.49 28.01 6.94
N GLY A 1012 20.71 28.00 7.50
CA GLY A 1012 21.53 26.79 7.67
C GLY A 1012 22.37 26.36 6.46
N GLY A 1013 22.28 27.06 5.32
CA GLY A 1013 23.13 26.78 4.15
C GLY A 1013 22.81 25.45 3.43
N LEU A 1014 21.59 24.96 3.61
CA LEU A 1014 21.12 23.68 3.05
C LEU A 1014 20.93 23.77 1.52
N THR A 1015 21.26 22.70 0.81
CA THR A 1015 20.94 22.55 -0.63
C THR A 1015 19.74 21.63 -0.79
N PHE A 1016 18.65 22.16 -1.34
CA PHE A 1016 17.37 21.48 -1.53
C PHE A 1016 17.23 20.89 -2.93
N SER A 1017 16.60 19.72 -3.01
CA SER A 1017 16.05 19.16 -4.26
C SER A 1017 14.59 19.59 -4.46
N SER A 1018 13.85 19.80 -3.37
CA SER A 1018 12.48 20.32 -3.37
C SER A 1018 12.15 20.98 -2.02
N ILE A 1019 11.24 21.95 -2.04
CA ILE A 1019 10.54 22.47 -0.85
C ILE A 1019 9.05 22.33 -1.11
N SER A 1020 8.29 21.91 -0.11
CA SER A 1020 6.83 21.89 -0.08
C SER A 1020 6.34 22.81 1.04
N THR A 1021 5.22 23.50 0.80
CA THR A 1021 4.66 24.50 1.72
C THR A 1021 3.24 24.11 2.13
N GLY A 1022 3.01 23.95 3.43
CA GLY A 1022 1.68 23.73 4.02
C GLY A 1022 0.98 25.06 4.32
N VAL A 1023 0.06 25.05 5.31
CA VAL A 1023 -0.70 26.24 5.70
C VAL A 1023 0.13 27.24 6.52
N TYR A 1024 0.82 26.74 7.54
CA TYR A 1024 1.64 27.55 8.47
C TYR A 1024 3.05 26.97 8.63
N HIS A 1025 3.51 26.16 7.67
CA HIS A 1025 4.80 25.49 7.73
C HIS A 1025 5.35 25.20 6.34
N SER A 1026 6.65 24.89 6.27
CA SER A 1026 7.33 24.42 5.07
C SER A 1026 8.21 23.23 5.42
N CYS A 1027 8.37 22.30 4.48
CA CYS A 1027 9.31 21.19 4.59
C CYS A 1027 10.15 21.08 3.33
N GLY A 1028 11.48 21.06 3.50
CA GLY A 1028 12.47 20.95 2.43
C GLY A 1028 13.19 19.62 2.44
N LEU A 1029 13.30 18.98 1.28
CA LEU A 1029 14.14 17.81 1.06
C LEU A 1029 15.49 18.26 0.51
N THR A 1030 16.59 17.87 1.17
CA THR A 1030 17.94 18.18 0.71
C THR A 1030 18.37 17.28 -0.45
N THR A 1031 19.38 17.71 -1.21
CA THR A 1031 20.01 16.92 -2.28
C THR A 1031 20.59 15.59 -1.79
N GLY A 1032 20.94 15.49 -0.50
CA GLY A 1032 21.32 14.24 0.19
C GLY A 1032 20.16 13.43 0.75
N GLY A 1033 18.91 13.77 0.42
CA GLY A 1033 17.69 13.08 0.86
C GLY A 1033 17.33 13.25 2.34
N ILE A 1034 17.95 14.18 3.07
CA ILE A 1034 17.56 14.51 4.45
C ILE A 1034 16.44 15.55 4.42
N ALA A 1035 15.33 15.28 5.10
CA ALA A 1035 14.21 16.22 5.23
C ALA A 1035 14.39 17.17 6.43
N TYR A 1036 13.93 18.41 6.26
CA TYR A 1036 13.87 19.44 7.28
C TYR A 1036 12.51 20.13 7.22
N CYS A 1037 11.94 20.53 8.37
CA CYS A 1037 10.68 21.26 8.46
C CYS A 1037 10.83 22.50 9.35
N TRP A 1038 9.98 23.51 9.12
CA TRP A 1038 9.98 24.79 9.84
C TRP A 1038 8.63 25.50 9.72
N GLY A 1039 8.40 26.53 10.53
CA GLY A 1039 7.09 27.16 10.74
C GLY A 1039 6.41 26.63 12.01
N ALA A 1040 5.08 26.63 12.02
CA ALA A 1040 4.21 26.27 13.13
C ALA A 1040 4.45 24.86 13.73
N PRO A 1041 4.09 24.64 15.02
CA PRO A 1041 4.20 23.33 15.65
C PRO A 1041 3.37 22.25 14.92
N GLY A 1042 3.84 21.00 14.98
CA GLY A 1042 3.21 19.88 14.26
C GLY A 1042 3.62 19.77 12.77
N ASN A 1043 4.55 20.61 12.31
CA ASN A 1043 5.16 20.58 10.98
C ASN A 1043 5.90 19.27 10.60
N GLY A 1044 6.15 18.36 11.55
CA GLY A 1044 6.90 17.12 11.35
C GLY A 1044 8.37 17.13 11.78
N ASP A 1045 8.86 18.19 12.40
CA ASP A 1045 10.21 18.23 13.00
C ASP A 1045 10.34 17.45 14.33
N GLY A 1046 9.22 16.95 14.87
CA GLY A 1046 9.16 16.20 16.13
C GLY A 1046 9.05 17.07 17.38
N THR A 1047 8.97 18.40 17.25
CA THR A 1047 8.81 19.33 18.38
C THR A 1047 7.38 19.86 18.52
N SER A 1048 7.06 20.35 19.72
CA SER A 1048 5.77 20.97 20.05
C SER A 1048 5.72 22.49 19.79
N ASN A 1049 6.76 23.05 19.18
CA ASN A 1049 6.98 24.50 19.11
C ASN A 1049 7.08 24.97 17.65
N ALA A 1050 6.85 26.26 17.41
CA ALA A 1050 7.16 26.85 16.12
C ALA A 1050 8.68 27.05 15.97
N SER A 1051 9.22 26.89 14.75
CA SER A 1051 10.63 27.14 14.45
C SER A 1051 10.81 28.05 13.24
N ALA A 1052 11.54 29.15 13.42
CA ALA A 1052 11.94 30.06 12.34
C ALA A 1052 13.19 29.60 11.55
N VAL A 1053 13.71 28.40 11.81
CA VAL A 1053 14.84 27.79 11.09
C VAL A 1053 14.54 26.32 10.73
N PRO A 1054 15.12 25.78 9.64
CA PRO A 1054 14.95 24.37 9.28
C PRO A 1054 15.43 23.42 10.39
N VAL A 1055 14.48 22.75 11.04
CA VAL A 1055 14.75 21.68 12.00
C VAL A 1055 14.77 20.36 11.25
N ARG A 1056 15.76 19.51 11.53
CA ARG A 1056 15.91 18.21 10.86
C ARG A 1056 14.80 17.25 11.31
N VAL A 1057 14.07 16.67 10.36
CA VAL A 1057 13.10 15.60 10.62
C VAL A 1057 13.85 14.36 11.13
N LEU A 1058 13.49 13.90 12.34
CA LEU A 1058 14.00 12.66 12.93
C LEU A 1058 12.98 11.53 12.75
N GLY A 1059 13.48 10.33 12.44
CA GLY A 1059 12.66 9.16 12.13
C GLY A 1059 12.08 8.50 13.37
N HIS A 1060 11.13 9.17 14.03
CA HIS A 1060 10.25 8.55 15.01
C HIS A 1060 9.11 7.81 14.27
N PRO A 1061 8.84 6.54 14.61
CA PRO A 1061 7.76 5.74 14.02
C PRO A 1061 6.39 6.04 14.64
#